data_AF-A0A2P1DM57-F1
#
_entry.id   AF-A0A2P1DM57-F1
#
_cell.length_a   1.000
_cell.length_b   1.000
_cell.length_c   1.000
_cell.angle_alpha   90.00
_cell.angle_beta   90.00
_cell.angle_gamma   90.00
#
_symmetry.space_group_name_H-M   'P 1'
#
loop_
_entity.id
_entity.type
_entity.pdbx_description
1 polymer ?
#
loop_
_entity_poly.entity_id
_entity_poly.type
_entity_poly.pdbx_seq_one_letter_code
_entity_poly.pdbx_strand_id
1 'polypeptide(L)'
;MRSLQVILRQRQQAAKHKGDPVTQSSQQPAPTSQQQAAWGRQQTPPQEPQAWGKPQVSQQQPGAKQQQPAPPQQQPGARQQQPAPSQQQPGARQQQTAPPQQQPGARQQQAAPPQQQPQAWGQQQPVPPQQQPRARQQQSAPPQQQQPTWGRQTAPQQQHQTVPPQQTGPPQQTGPTQQTGPTQGQQKGAQQQQTGRNERQQQSSPPKQMGPHGDVPQQPKSANGQQRGGPQQQRRPQDRQQTASVKELTSRMSELQAGPLVPMRLRNPEPGKAGRKIPVETNHLSLALGKLNTAYHYDVDLVPDTPKKFLRTVMELFRQQHYPKRYPAFDGRKNLYSTTMLPFGEQKEGEVTIHDSQNREKIYKVKVKFANSVDLSPLKDYDLSRATPTEAIQVVDIVLRCAPSQNLLQVGRSFFHKPVGEIIDLGEGMEMYHGFYQSAIRGWKPLLNVDVAHKPFPKAIPVIEALLEVINADRYNNKLTRNDLSRPLDRRDLEVFGKYMKQLRVVYEIPNLPSSRRSYKVNGINDPPAVKTFKDANNREITIQRYFETEKRCKLRYPQMPTLWVGSSARSDNPILVPIELCTIEDNQTINRKMTEGQTRNMIRYAATSTTVRKNKIMEGITRANFNNHPTVREFGFSVSSAFEKLDARILPPPRLGYAGKEVNVDKGIWRGDKFFQAVTINKWTIVCADRRPPRPDDLRNLASQLLREARGSGMQIGEAEQPFCTIGDRNMDIKKYFTSVKGKYDVIFVVVPNSGPQYSYVKTAAEINVGCLTQCVKVRTVLKMNSQTALNLLLKVNAKLNGTNHFLSTRPPILNRPTMIMGADVTHPSPDSQHIPSVAAVTASYDPKAFKYNICWRLQPPRQEIIEDLENIVVDQLKFFYESNKGQKPQRIIFFRDGVSDGQFEQVTSAEVRAIRAACKRVQREGYEPAITFLVVQKRHHTRLFPLNPRDSHDRNLNVPAGTCVDTHITHPFMQDFYLVSHASIQGVAKPTKYCTLWDDNDMSNDDIEQLTYFLCHMFTRCNRSVSYPAPTYYAHLAAARGKVYIEPENVDLQNLNREYERFKIQDSIQKGLPMFFV
;
A
#
# COMPACT_ATOMS: atom_id res chain seq x y z
N MET A 1 44.20 25.89 11.70
CA MET A 1 44.63 25.76 13.12
C MET A 1 44.04 26.91 13.93
N ARG A 2 44.23 26.96 15.26
CA ARG A 2 43.74 28.04 16.17
C ARG A 2 42.22 28.31 16.12
N SER A 3 41.39 27.33 16.54
CA SER A 3 40.04 27.52 17.14
C SER A 3 39.48 26.21 17.78
N LEU A 4 40.33 25.38 18.40
CA LEU A 4 39.95 24.06 18.92
C LEU A 4 40.73 23.70 20.20
N GLN A 5 40.58 24.48 21.28
CA GLN A 5 41.36 24.26 22.51
C GLN A 5 40.72 24.75 23.83
N VAL A 6 39.38 24.89 23.89
CA VAL A 6 38.69 25.45 25.07
C VAL A 6 37.77 24.45 25.79
N ILE A 7 37.27 23.40 25.13
CA ILE A 7 36.34 22.42 25.74
C ILE A 7 37.04 21.08 26.01
N LEU A 8 38.06 21.10 26.86
CA LEU A 8 38.71 19.89 27.40
C LEU A 8 39.35 20.11 28.80
N ARG A 9 38.74 20.98 29.62
CA ARG A 9 39.13 21.23 31.02
C ARG A 9 37.93 21.29 31.97
N GLN A 10 37.27 20.15 32.21
CA GLN A 10 36.52 19.87 33.44
C GLN A 10 36.23 18.35 33.55
N ARG A 11 36.23 17.82 34.79
CA ARG A 11 36.11 16.39 35.16
C ARG A 11 37.36 15.49 35.02
N GLN A 12 38.40 15.81 35.78
CA GLN A 12 39.33 14.78 36.31
C GLN A 12 40.01 15.24 37.61
N GLN A 13 39.24 15.31 38.71
CA GLN A 13 39.74 15.47 40.08
C GLN A 13 38.85 14.69 41.06
N ALA A 14 39.28 13.48 41.41
CA ALA A 14 38.87 12.72 42.59
C ALA A 14 39.85 11.55 42.80
N ALA A 15 40.13 11.21 44.06
CA ALA A 15 40.84 9.99 44.50
C ALA A 15 42.27 9.71 43.95
N LYS A 16 43.27 10.24 44.67
CA LYS A 16 44.57 9.56 44.91
C LYS A 16 44.86 9.63 46.42
N HIS A 17 45.24 8.51 47.05
CA HIS A 17 46.49 8.34 47.82
C HIS A 17 46.51 7.05 48.67
N LYS A 18 47.72 6.66 49.09
CA LYS A 18 48.14 5.39 49.74
C LYS A 18 48.17 4.19 48.78
N GLY A 19 49.26 3.42 48.65
CA GLY A 19 50.60 3.59 49.24
C GLY A 19 51.67 2.71 48.55
N ASP A 20 52.93 3.07 48.78
CA ASP A 20 54.18 2.57 48.18
C ASP A 20 54.81 1.38 48.98
N PRO A 21 55.96 0.75 48.58
CA PRO A 21 56.45 0.37 47.24
C PRO A 21 57.29 -0.97 47.16
N VAL A 22 57.97 -1.20 46.02
CA VAL A 22 59.20 -2.02 45.77
C VAL A 22 59.14 -3.57 45.84
N THR A 23 59.39 -4.22 44.68
CA THR A 23 60.53 -5.15 44.45
C THR A 23 60.80 -5.32 42.92
N GLN A 24 61.88 -6.00 42.53
CA GLN A 24 62.54 -5.88 41.21
C GLN A 24 62.48 -7.18 40.36
N SER A 25 62.93 -7.09 39.09
CA SER A 25 63.52 -8.18 38.26
C SER A 25 62.60 -9.33 37.76
N SER A 26 62.88 -10.02 36.63
CA SER A 26 63.68 -9.67 35.42
C SER A 26 63.44 -10.68 34.27
N GLN A 27 63.85 -10.29 33.06
CA GLN A 27 64.33 -11.15 31.95
C GLN A 27 63.35 -12.02 31.11
N GLN A 28 63.56 -11.91 29.79
CA GLN A 28 63.29 -12.84 28.69
C GLN A 28 64.41 -13.93 28.62
N PRO A 29 64.41 -14.98 27.74
CA PRO A 29 63.71 -15.09 26.45
C PRO A 29 63.12 -16.48 26.10
N ALA A 30 62.70 -16.65 24.85
CA ALA A 30 62.36 -17.93 24.22
C ALA A 30 63.61 -18.70 23.75
N PRO A 31 63.46 -19.98 23.33
CA PRO A 31 64.05 -20.36 22.05
C PRO A 31 63.16 -21.21 21.11
N THR A 32 63.61 -21.29 19.87
CA THR A 32 63.13 -22.10 18.74
C THR A 32 63.41 -23.60 18.84
N SER A 33 62.63 -24.41 18.12
CA SER A 33 63.19 -25.51 17.32
C SER A 33 62.31 -25.88 16.11
N GLN A 34 62.93 -26.48 15.09
CA GLN A 34 62.30 -27.10 13.91
C GLN A 34 62.59 -28.60 13.92
N GLN A 35 61.79 -29.41 13.23
CA GLN A 35 62.30 -30.64 12.60
C GLN A 35 61.42 -31.09 11.41
N GLN A 36 61.95 -31.99 10.59
CA GLN A 36 61.42 -32.42 9.28
C GLN A 36 61.28 -33.95 9.23
N ALA A 37 60.83 -34.46 8.06
CA ALA A 37 61.04 -35.83 7.55
C ALA A 37 60.20 -36.98 8.19
N ALA A 38 60.06 -38.15 7.57
CA ALA A 38 59.95 -38.50 6.14
C ALA A 38 59.53 -39.98 5.95
N TRP A 39 58.64 -40.24 4.97
CA TRP A 39 58.51 -41.48 4.15
C TRP A 39 58.39 -42.89 4.79
N GLY A 40 57.48 -43.69 4.21
CA GLY A 40 57.42 -45.16 4.33
C GLY A 40 56.61 -45.76 3.17
N ARG A 41 57.00 -46.94 2.66
CA ARG A 41 56.37 -47.63 1.49
C ARG A 41 55.94 -49.06 1.82
N GLN A 42 54.84 -49.51 1.23
CA GLN A 42 54.50 -50.90 0.82
C GLN A 42 53.14 -50.85 0.08
N GLN A 43 52.66 -51.86 -0.65
CA GLN A 43 53.16 -52.59 -1.82
C GLN A 43 52.03 -53.55 -2.29
N THR A 44 51.40 -53.25 -3.44
CA THR A 44 50.90 -54.24 -4.45
C THR A 44 49.75 -55.25 -4.12
N PRO A 45 49.14 -55.95 -5.13
CA PRO A 45 47.69 -56.28 -5.15
C PRO A 45 47.32 -57.78 -5.11
N PRO A 46 46.02 -58.15 -5.31
CA PRO A 46 45.50 -58.62 -6.63
C PRO A 46 44.20 -57.88 -7.06
N GLN A 47 43.68 -57.81 -8.30
CA GLN A 47 43.55 -58.70 -9.49
C GLN A 47 42.16 -59.40 -9.62
N GLU A 48 41.74 -59.69 -10.87
CA GLU A 48 40.33 -59.93 -11.32
C GLU A 48 39.74 -61.33 -10.98
N PRO A 49 38.47 -61.58 -11.37
CA PRO A 49 38.26 -62.56 -12.45
C PRO A 49 37.37 -62.09 -13.63
N GLN A 50 37.47 -62.81 -14.75
CA GLN A 50 36.88 -62.50 -16.07
C GLN A 50 35.68 -63.41 -16.48
N ALA A 51 35.09 -63.07 -17.64
CA ALA A 51 34.24 -63.88 -18.57
C ALA A 51 32.78 -64.21 -18.16
N TRP A 52 31.80 -64.46 -19.05
CA TRP A 52 31.55 -64.25 -20.51
C TRP A 52 30.02 -64.39 -20.78
N GLY A 53 29.43 -64.11 -21.95
CA GLY A 53 29.93 -63.48 -23.18
C GLY A 53 29.21 -63.95 -24.48
N LYS A 54 28.69 -62.99 -25.29
CA LYS A 54 28.14 -63.13 -26.68
C LYS A 54 26.79 -63.90 -26.84
N PRO A 55 26.04 -63.76 -27.99
CA PRO A 55 26.44 -63.23 -29.32
C PRO A 55 25.56 -62.13 -29.98
N GLN A 56 26.14 -61.53 -31.05
CA GLN A 56 25.62 -61.11 -32.39
C GLN A 56 24.12 -60.74 -32.61
N VAL A 57 23.68 -59.88 -33.57
CA VAL A 57 24.22 -58.95 -34.62
C VAL A 57 23.01 -58.08 -35.09
N SER A 58 23.07 -56.80 -35.47
CA SER A 58 23.64 -56.22 -36.70
C SER A 58 23.69 -54.66 -36.72
N GLN A 59 24.61 -54.11 -37.54
CA GLN A 59 24.53 -52.92 -38.46
C GLN A 59 23.84 -51.59 -38.00
N GLN A 60 24.31 -50.36 -38.33
CA GLN A 60 25.40 -49.88 -39.21
C GLN A 60 25.87 -48.43 -38.81
N GLN A 61 26.97 -47.94 -39.40
CA GLN A 61 27.63 -46.60 -39.21
C GLN A 61 27.77 -45.85 -40.57
N PRO A 62 28.30 -44.59 -40.72
CA PRO A 62 28.95 -43.62 -39.80
C PRO A 62 28.11 -42.31 -39.62
N GLY A 63 28.56 -41.06 -39.38
CA GLY A 63 29.85 -40.32 -39.26
C GLY A 63 29.64 -38.97 -38.49
N ALA A 64 30.57 -38.02 -38.22
CA ALA A 64 31.86 -37.56 -38.80
C ALA A 64 31.75 -36.52 -39.96
N LYS A 65 32.46 -35.37 -40.04
CA LYS A 65 33.38 -34.65 -39.10
C LYS A 65 33.78 -33.23 -39.64
N GLN A 66 34.26 -32.33 -38.76
CA GLN A 66 35.26 -31.23 -38.98
C GLN A 66 35.02 -29.95 -39.84
N GLN A 67 35.41 -28.80 -39.22
CA GLN A 67 36.24 -27.67 -39.72
C GLN A 67 35.67 -26.48 -40.57
N GLN A 68 36.45 -25.38 -40.52
CA GLN A 68 36.25 -24.06 -41.15
C GLN A 68 36.84 -24.04 -42.58
N PRO A 69 36.57 -22.99 -43.38
CA PRO A 69 37.60 -21.93 -43.52
C PRO A 69 37.02 -20.49 -43.58
N ALA A 70 37.88 -19.50 -43.89
CA ALA A 70 37.55 -18.07 -43.95
C ALA A 70 37.82 -17.45 -45.36
N PRO A 71 38.07 -16.13 -45.56
CA PRO A 71 37.41 -15.30 -46.59
C PRO A 71 38.12 -15.29 -47.97
N PRO A 72 37.56 -14.57 -48.98
CA PRO A 72 38.12 -13.23 -49.28
C PRO A 72 37.11 -12.15 -49.80
N GLN A 73 37.54 -10.88 -49.73
CA GLN A 73 37.44 -9.74 -50.69
C GLN A 73 36.22 -9.62 -51.67
N GLN A 74 35.72 -8.43 -52.06
CA GLN A 74 36.43 -7.19 -52.45
C GLN A 74 35.49 -5.94 -52.50
N GLN A 75 36.06 -4.73 -52.66
CA GLN A 75 35.39 -3.42 -52.92
C GLN A 75 35.22 -3.16 -54.45
N PRO A 76 34.50 -2.12 -55.00
CA PRO A 76 34.24 -0.74 -54.52
C PRO A 76 32.77 -0.24 -54.70
N GLY A 77 32.37 1.03 -54.50
CA GLY A 77 33.02 2.20 -53.86
C GLY A 77 32.76 3.57 -54.56
N ALA A 78 31.91 4.43 -53.96
CA ALA A 78 31.73 5.87 -54.25
C ALA A 78 31.08 6.53 -53.01
N ARG A 79 31.58 7.65 -52.44
CA ARG A 79 31.33 9.08 -52.79
C ARG A 79 29.83 9.44 -52.81
N GLN A 80 29.35 10.50 -52.14
CA GLN A 80 30.06 11.65 -51.53
C GLN A 80 29.24 12.41 -50.45
N GLN A 81 29.95 13.20 -49.63
CA GLN A 81 29.53 14.39 -48.86
C GLN A 81 28.56 14.27 -47.66
N GLN A 82 29.03 14.82 -46.52
CA GLN A 82 28.23 15.35 -45.41
C GLN A 82 27.78 16.79 -45.75
N PRO A 83 26.89 17.39 -44.95
CA PRO A 83 27.40 18.44 -44.04
C PRO A 83 27.00 18.25 -42.56
N ALA A 84 27.58 19.10 -41.70
CA ALA A 84 27.50 19.02 -40.23
C ALA A 84 26.18 19.55 -39.64
N PRO A 85 25.78 19.13 -38.42
CA PRO A 85 24.56 19.59 -37.75
C PRO A 85 24.71 20.97 -37.12
N SER A 86 23.70 21.82 -37.29
CA SER A 86 23.57 23.11 -36.60
C SER A 86 22.84 22.96 -35.25
N GLN A 87 23.31 23.70 -34.23
CA GLN A 87 22.65 23.78 -32.92
C GLN A 87 21.51 24.80 -32.94
N GLN A 88 20.42 24.55 -32.22
CA GLN A 88 19.49 25.60 -31.79
C GLN A 88 18.78 25.25 -30.47
N GLN A 89 18.41 26.29 -29.71
CA GLN A 89 17.90 26.21 -28.34
C GLN A 89 16.35 26.22 -28.27
N PRO A 90 15.73 25.72 -27.17
CA PRO A 90 14.28 25.69 -27.03
C PRO A 90 13.68 27.07 -26.67
N GLY A 91 12.63 27.48 -27.40
CA GLY A 91 11.88 28.72 -27.14
C GLY A 91 10.65 28.53 -26.23
N ALA A 92 10.35 29.53 -25.41
CA ALA A 92 9.16 29.56 -24.54
C ALA A 92 7.91 30.15 -25.24
N ARG A 93 6.73 29.99 -24.62
CA ARG A 93 5.48 30.67 -25.04
C ARG A 93 4.74 31.32 -23.86
N GLN A 94 4.05 32.43 -24.14
CA GLN A 94 3.33 33.29 -23.19
C GLN A 94 1.79 33.20 -23.33
N GLN A 95 1.07 33.97 -22.52
CA GLN A 95 -0.40 33.99 -22.35
C GLN A 95 -1.10 35.08 -23.19
N GLN A 96 -2.40 34.87 -23.49
CA GLN A 96 -3.51 35.84 -23.76
C GLN A 96 -4.79 35.05 -24.17
N THR A 97 -6.05 35.53 -24.16
CA THR A 97 -6.70 36.83 -23.81
C THR A 97 -8.10 36.57 -23.21
N ALA A 98 -8.85 37.62 -22.84
CA ALA A 98 -10.33 37.64 -22.71
C ALA A 98 -10.88 38.91 -23.37
N PRO A 99 -12.18 38.99 -23.77
CA PRO A 99 -13.20 39.76 -23.00
C PRO A 99 -14.67 39.28 -23.29
N PRO A 100 -15.77 40.05 -23.08
CA PRO A 100 -16.12 41.12 -22.10
C PRO A 100 -17.42 40.78 -21.27
N GLN A 101 -17.92 41.73 -20.47
CA GLN A 101 -19.24 41.71 -19.79
C GLN A 101 -20.15 42.87 -20.24
N GLN A 102 -21.45 42.80 -19.91
CA GLN A 102 -22.42 43.92 -19.96
C GLN A 102 -23.35 43.94 -18.72
N GLN A 103 -23.95 45.12 -18.48
CA GLN A 103 -24.97 45.52 -17.50
C GLN A 103 -25.84 46.64 -18.17
N PRO A 104 -26.97 47.17 -17.61
CA PRO A 104 -27.39 47.22 -16.20
C PRO A 104 -28.91 46.95 -15.94
N GLY A 105 -29.40 47.25 -14.72
CA GLY A 105 -30.84 47.34 -14.37
C GLY A 105 -31.09 47.31 -12.86
N ALA A 106 -32.02 48.12 -12.32
CA ALA A 106 -32.17 48.32 -10.86
C ALA A 106 -33.60 48.66 -10.38
N ARG A 107 -33.83 48.52 -9.05
CA ARG A 107 -34.99 48.88 -8.17
C ARG A 107 -35.58 47.66 -7.44
N GLN A 108 -36.27 47.77 -6.28
CA GLN A 108 -36.09 48.57 -5.05
C GLN A 108 -37.23 48.20 -4.07
N GLN A 109 -36.93 47.92 -2.79
CA GLN A 109 -37.86 48.06 -1.64
C GLN A 109 -39.12 47.12 -1.66
N GLN A 110 -39.95 46.95 -0.61
CA GLN A 110 -39.96 47.51 0.76
C GLN A 110 -40.41 46.45 1.82
N ALA A 111 -40.98 46.87 2.97
CA ALA A 111 -40.94 46.14 4.24
C ALA A 111 -42.14 45.21 4.61
N ALA A 112 -41.94 44.50 5.72
CA ALA A 112 -42.85 43.72 6.60
C ALA A 112 -44.00 44.58 7.22
N PRO A 113 -44.81 44.16 8.24
CA PRO A 113 -44.85 42.89 9.01
C PRO A 113 -46.27 42.22 9.14
N PRO A 114 -46.89 41.91 10.31
CA PRO A 114 -46.89 40.53 10.87
C PRO A 114 -48.26 39.95 11.32
N GLN A 115 -48.18 38.79 12.01
CA GLN A 115 -48.91 38.39 13.24
C GLN A 115 -50.10 37.40 13.23
N GLN A 116 -50.03 36.53 14.26
CA GLN A 116 -51.08 35.87 15.05
C GLN A 116 -51.75 34.53 14.62
N GLN A 117 -51.97 33.74 15.69
CA GLN A 117 -52.67 32.44 15.86
C GLN A 117 -54.11 32.74 16.42
N PRO A 118 -55.03 31.80 16.74
CA PRO A 118 -54.84 30.37 17.08
C PRO A 118 -55.92 29.35 16.65
N GLN A 119 -55.74 28.10 17.14
CA GLN A 119 -56.65 27.00 17.57
C GLN A 119 -58.19 27.15 17.29
N ALA A 120 -58.99 26.10 17.04
CA ALA A 120 -59.09 24.84 17.82
C ALA A 120 -59.86 23.66 17.13
N TRP A 121 -59.84 22.49 17.79
CA TRP A 121 -60.65 21.24 17.77
C TRP A 121 -62.08 21.24 17.14
N GLY A 122 -62.71 20.14 16.68
CA GLY A 122 -62.29 18.72 16.48
C GLY A 122 -63.47 17.68 16.46
N GLN A 123 -63.28 16.49 15.83
CA GLN A 123 -64.19 15.28 15.76
C GLN A 123 -65.58 15.47 15.07
N GLN A 124 -66.30 14.48 14.49
CA GLN A 124 -66.37 13.00 14.68
C GLN A 124 -66.88 12.22 13.40
N GLN A 125 -67.30 10.94 13.52
CA GLN A 125 -67.77 9.96 12.46
C GLN A 125 -69.28 9.56 12.67
N PRO A 126 -70.02 8.62 11.96
CA PRO A 126 -69.60 7.30 11.39
C PRO A 126 -70.44 6.51 10.27
N VAL A 127 -69.88 5.35 9.84
CA VAL A 127 -70.51 3.99 9.54
C VAL A 127 -71.14 3.55 8.15
N PRO A 128 -71.00 2.24 7.70
CA PRO A 128 -71.49 1.62 6.41
C PRO A 128 -72.60 0.52 6.65
N PRO A 129 -72.86 -0.68 5.96
CA PRO A 129 -72.00 -1.69 5.23
C PRO A 129 -72.61 -2.60 4.06
N GLN A 130 -71.83 -3.59 3.52
CA GLN A 130 -72.22 -4.90 2.84
C GLN A 130 -72.95 -4.91 1.44
N GLN A 131 -73.23 -6.01 0.67
CA GLN A 131 -73.06 -7.50 0.82
C GLN A 131 -72.60 -8.32 -0.47
N GLN A 132 -73.37 -9.32 -1.02
CA GLN A 132 -73.01 -10.42 -1.99
C GLN A 132 -74.28 -10.91 -2.81
N PRO A 133 -74.51 -12.14 -3.42
CA PRO A 133 -73.69 -13.36 -3.77
C PRO A 133 -74.02 -14.19 -5.10
N ARG A 134 -73.21 -15.25 -5.42
CA ARG A 134 -73.46 -16.50 -6.25
C ARG A 134 -73.80 -16.43 -7.79
N ALA A 135 -73.74 -17.50 -8.63
CA ALA A 135 -72.93 -18.74 -8.77
C ALA A 135 -73.34 -19.62 -10.01
N ARG A 136 -72.47 -20.52 -10.54
CA ARG A 136 -72.87 -21.82 -11.15
C ARG A 136 -71.70 -22.84 -11.29
N GLN A 137 -72.03 -24.08 -11.67
CA GLN A 137 -71.20 -25.31 -11.59
C GLN A 137 -71.33 -26.13 -12.93
N GLN A 138 -70.94 -27.40 -13.12
CA GLN A 138 -70.70 -28.54 -12.21
C GLN A 138 -69.98 -29.74 -12.90
N GLN A 139 -69.69 -30.79 -12.11
CA GLN A 139 -69.31 -32.17 -12.49
C GLN A 139 -67.85 -32.37 -12.97
N SER A 140 -67.25 -33.58 -12.90
CA SER A 140 -67.79 -34.90 -12.53
C SER A 140 -67.01 -35.62 -11.40
N ALA A 141 -67.43 -36.85 -11.06
CA ALA A 141 -66.95 -37.77 -10.02
C ALA A 141 -67.50 -39.19 -10.35
N PRO A 142 -67.21 -40.31 -9.64
CA PRO A 142 -66.46 -40.57 -8.38
C PRO A 142 -65.27 -41.56 -8.65
N PRO A 143 -64.76 -42.48 -7.77
CA PRO A 143 -65.02 -42.78 -6.35
C PRO A 143 -63.76 -43.04 -5.45
N GLN A 144 -64.04 -43.52 -4.23
CA GLN A 144 -63.22 -44.25 -3.23
C GLN A 144 -61.76 -43.80 -2.89
N GLN A 145 -61.71 -43.07 -1.77
CA GLN A 145 -60.70 -43.09 -0.70
C GLN A 145 -59.27 -42.59 -0.97
N GLN A 146 -59.02 -41.34 -0.53
CA GLN A 146 -57.73 -40.85 -0.06
C GLN A 146 -57.91 -40.00 1.22
N GLN A 147 -56.78 -39.71 1.88
CA GLN A 147 -56.60 -38.92 3.11
C GLN A 147 -56.88 -39.64 4.45
N PRO A 148 -56.22 -39.23 5.57
CA PRO A 148 -55.28 -38.11 5.71
C PRO A 148 -53.85 -38.48 6.16
N THR A 149 -52.85 -37.70 5.75
CA THR A 149 -51.52 -37.67 6.39
C THR A 149 -51.39 -36.40 7.25
N TRP A 150 -51.48 -36.58 8.57
CA TRP A 150 -51.30 -35.51 9.57
C TRP A 150 -49.84 -35.40 10.05
N GLY A 151 -49.49 -34.24 10.62
CA GLY A 151 -48.24 -34.07 11.37
C GLY A 151 -48.31 -34.63 12.80
N ARG A 152 -47.16 -35.12 13.30
CA ARG A 152 -46.84 -35.55 14.67
C ARG A 152 -45.31 -35.41 14.85
N GLN A 153 -44.67 -35.16 15.99
CA GLN A 153 -44.91 -35.39 17.43
C GLN A 153 -44.82 -36.85 17.93
N THR A 154 -43.72 -37.10 18.67
CA THR A 154 -43.48 -38.10 19.74
C THR A 154 -43.68 -39.60 19.49
N ALA A 155 -42.55 -40.34 19.54
CA ALA A 155 -42.25 -41.57 20.31
C ALA A 155 -43.20 -42.81 20.21
N PRO A 156 -42.69 -44.06 20.19
CA PRO A 156 -41.98 -44.66 21.35
C PRO A 156 -40.84 -45.65 21.04
N GLN A 157 -40.29 -46.29 22.10
CA GLN A 157 -39.35 -47.44 22.05
C GLN A 157 -40.07 -48.78 22.27
N GLN A 158 -39.42 -49.88 21.86
CA GLN A 158 -39.28 -51.23 22.47
C GLN A 158 -38.70 -52.18 21.37
N GLN A 159 -38.01 -53.30 21.62
CA GLN A 159 -37.48 -54.00 22.82
C GLN A 159 -36.22 -54.82 22.38
N HIS A 160 -35.33 -55.38 23.21
CA HIS A 160 -35.18 -55.37 24.68
C HIS A 160 -33.70 -55.06 25.08
N GLN A 161 -32.81 -55.83 25.75
CA GLN A 161 -32.87 -57.13 26.44
C GLN A 161 -31.88 -57.18 27.66
N THR A 162 -30.87 -58.06 27.65
CA THR A 162 -29.86 -58.35 28.70
C THR A 162 -28.74 -57.31 28.78
N VAL A 163 -28.40 -56.65 29.91
CA VAL A 163 -27.84 -57.12 31.22
C VAL A 163 -26.28 -57.00 31.27
N PRO A 164 -25.66 -56.60 32.41
CA PRO A 164 -24.32 -55.96 32.49
C PRO A 164 -23.30 -56.94 33.18
N PRO A 165 -22.24 -56.60 34.00
CA PRO A 165 -21.83 -55.32 34.62
C PRO A 165 -20.31 -55.08 34.90
N GLN A 166 -20.03 -54.07 35.75
CA GLN A 166 -18.80 -53.86 36.57
C GLN A 166 -17.51 -53.42 35.81
N GLN A 167 -16.50 -52.77 36.42
CA GLN A 167 -16.21 -52.31 37.81
C GLN A 167 -15.24 -51.06 37.72
N THR A 168 -14.79 -50.30 38.74
CA THR A 168 -14.93 -50.36 40.22
C THR A 168 -15.31 -49.00 40.84
N GLY A 169 -14.37 -48.14 41.27
CA GLY A 169 -14.67 -46.90 42.02
C GLY A 169 -13.44 -46.17 42.64
N PRO A 170 -13.55 -45.61 43.87
CA PRO A 170 -13.21 -44.20 44.16
C PRO A 170 -12.15 -44.11 45.33
N PRO A 171 -12.06 -43.14 46.30
CA PRO A 171 -12.87 -41.91 46.55
C PRO A 171 -12.17 -40.66 47.15
N GLN A 172 -12.97 -39.57 47.30
CA GLN A 172 -12.91 -38.51 48.36
C GLN A 172 -11.66 -37.58 48.41
N GLN A 173 -11.66 -36.40 49.05
CA GLN A 173 -12.64 -35.60 49.85
C GLN A 173 -12.40 -34.08 49.50
N THR A 174 -12.97 -32.98 50.03
CA THR A 174 -13.82 -32.62 51.20
C THR A 174 -14.66 -31.34 50.88
N GLY A 175 -15.45 -30.81 51.81
CA GLY A 175 -15.99 -29.43 51.83
C GLY A 175 -15.46 -28.61 53.03
N PRO A 176 -16.22 -27.67 53.65
CA PRO A 176 -17.56 -27.16 53.28
C PRO A 176 -17.86 -25.64 53.56
N THR A 177 -19.08 -25.17 53.18
CA THR A 177 -19.87 -24.04 53.77
C THR A 177 -19.32 -22.58 53.72
N GLN A 178 -20.09 -21.49 53.93
CA GLN A 178 -21.52 -21.18 54.24
C GLN A 178 -21.94 -19.89 53.46
N GLN A 179 -23.16 -19.71 52.95
CA GLN A 179 -24.31 -18.94 53.54
C GLN A 179 -23.93 -17.60 54.24
N THR A 180 -24.68 -16.48 54.11
CA THR A 180 -26.15 -16.30 54.14
C THR A 180 -26.71 -15.27 53.11
N GLY A 181 -28.04 -15.06 53.15
CA GLY A 181 -28.76 -14.05 52.35
C GLY A 181 -29.30 -12.86 53.17
N PRO A 182 -30.58 -12.44 53.01
CA PRO A 182 -30.93 -11.34 52.10
C PRO A 182 -31.74 -10.19 52.74
N THR A 183 -31.93 -9.06 52.05
CA THR A 183 -32.93 -8.04 52.44
C THR A 183 -33.44 -7.19 51.25
N GLN A 184 -34.58 -6.51 51.46
CA GLN A 184 -35.35 -5.73 50.46
C GLN A 184 -35.34 -4.22 50.77
N GLY A 185 -35.84 -3.39 49.82
CA GLY A 185 -36.13 -1.95 50.02
C GLY A 185 -35.86 -1.14 48.74
N GLN A 186 -36.80 -0.92 47.81
CA GLN A 186 -38.02 -0.10 47.83
C GLN A 186 -37.85 1.45 47.82
N GLN A 187 -38.34 2.04 46.72
CA GLN A 187 -39.13 3.29 46.60
C GLN A 187 -38.54 4.73 46.72
N LYS A 188 -38.75 5.47 45.62
CA LYS A 188 -39.25 6.88 45.50
C LYS A 188 -38.32 8.08 45.77
N GLY A 189 -38.76 9.25 45.27
CA GLY A 189 -38.06 10.56 45.24
C GLY A 189 -37.28 10.76 43.93
N ALA A 190 -37.75 11.38 42.83
CA ALA A 190 -38.78 12.41 42.55
C ALA A 190 -38.34 13.87 42.80
N GLN A 191 -38.47 14.71 41.75
CA GLN A 191 -38.54 16.20 41.76
C GLN A 191 -37.26 16.96 42.21
N GLN A 192 -36.98 18.23 41.85
CA GLN A 192 -37.43 19.10 40.74
C GLN A 192 -36.44 20.28 40.54
N GLN A 193 -36.48 20.93 39.37
CA GLN A 193 -36.27 22.39 39.13
C GLN A 193 -34.87 23.02 39.45
N GLN A 194 -34.36 23.96 38.63
CA GLN A 194 -34.43 25.45 38.71
C GLN A 194 -33.84 26.05 40.02
N THR A 195 -33.18 27.23 40.09
CA THR A 195 -32.87 28.30 39.11
C THR A 195 -31.68 29.16 39.63
N GLY A 196 -31.22 30.15 38.86
CA GLY A 196 -30.21 31.14 39.27
C GLY A 196 -28.94 31.03 38.41
N ARG A 197 -28.59 31.94 37.50
CA ARG A 197 -28.75 33.41 37.39
C ARG A 197 -28.02 34.18 38.49
N ASN A 198 -26.88 34.77 38.12
CA ASN A 198 -26.68 36.19 38.36
C ASN A 198 -25.82 36.84 37.27
N GLU A 199 -26.07 38.13 37.03
CA GLU A 199 -25.48 38.91 35.95
C GLU A 199 -24.58 40.01 36.53
N ARG A 200 -23.45 40.33 35.88
CA ARG A 200 -22.92 41.70 35.92
C ARG A 200 -22.43 42.14 34.54
N GLN A 201 -23.17 43.11 34.02
CA GLN A 201 -22.83 44.00 32.93
C GLN A 201 -21.74 45.01 33.42
N GLN A 202 -21.23 46.00 32.68
CA GLN A 202 -21.83 46.79 31.59
C GLN A 202 -20.76 47.68 30.88
N GLN A 203 -20.99 48.02 29.59
CA GLN A 203 -20.59 49.26 28.87
C GLN A 203 -19.07 49.65 28.70
N SER A 204 -18.66 50.50 27.74
CA SER A 204 -19.35 51.13 26.56
C SER A 204 -18.37 51.56 25.43
N SER A 205 -18.93 51.77 24.22
CA SER A 205 -18.30 52.09 22.92
C SER A 205 -18.55 53.58 22.47
N PRO A 206 -18.58 54.00 21.17
CA PRO A 206 -17.75 53.56 20.02
C PRO A 206 -16.91 54.49 19.05
N PRO A 207 -17.37 55.55 18.30
CA PRO A 207 -17.32 55.46 16.82
C PRO A 207 -16.80 56.64 15.95
N LYS A 208 -16.76 56.40 14.61
CA LYS A 208 -16.84 57.30 13.41
C LYS A 208 -15.56 58.04 12.89
N GLN A 209 -15.45 58.51 11.61
CA GLN A 209 -15.95 58.09 10.26
C GLN A 209 -15.37 59.00 9.11
N MET A 210 -15.49 58.58 7.83
CA MET A 210 -15.46 59.37 6.54
C MET A 210 -14.17 59.42 5.65
N GLY A 211 -14.37 59.69 4.33
CA GLY A 211 -13.37 59.89 3.23
C GLY A 211 -13.42 61.34 2.67
N PRO A 212 -13.36 61.66 1.34
CA PRO A 212 -13.36 60.83 0.10
C PRO A 212 -12.47 61.35 -1.12
N HIS A 213 -12.62 60.79 -2.33
CA HIS A 213 -12.15 61.24 -3.70
C HIS A 213 -10.61 61.31 -3.97
N GLY A 214 -10.08 61.34 -5.22
CA GLY A 214 -10.65 61.17 -6.59
C GLY A 214 -9.62 61.31 -7.75
N ASP A 215 -10.01 60.86 -8.97
CA ASP A 215 -9.49 61.15 -10.35
C ASP A 215 -8.09 60.73 -10.88
N VAL A 216 -7.99 60.72 -12.22
CA VAL A 216 -6.95 60.14 -13.13
C VAL A 216 -6.98 60.90 -14.48
N PRO A 217 -5.84 61.36 -15.07
CA PRO A 217 -5.36 60.73 -16.33
C PRO A 217 -3.84 60.78 -16.65
N GLN A 218 -3.41 59.75 -17.40
CA GLN A 218 -2.40 59.66 -18.48
C GLN A 218 -1.14 60.57 -18.55
N GLN A 219 0.02 59.89 -18.59
CA GLN A 219 1.08 59.90 -19.64
C GLN A 219 1.20 61.10 -20.62
N PRO A 220 2.43 61.51 -21.05
CA PRO A 220 3.44 60.55 -21.58
C PRO A 220 4.95 60.88 -21.37
N LYS A 221 5.82 59.94 -21.83
CA LYS A 221 7.15 60.08 -22.48
C LYS A 221 8.16 61.15 -21.94
N SER A 222 9.46 60.90 -21.83
CA SER A 222 10.30 59.97 -22.62
C SER A 222 11.73 59.77 -22.06
N ALA A 223 12.45 58.82 -22.69
CA ALA A 223 13.90 58.80 -22.91
C ALA A 223 14.91 58.44 -21.78
N ASN A 224 16.02 57.90 -22.29
CA ASN A 224 17.34 57.56 -21.73
C ASN A 224 17.97 58.65 -20.83
N GLY A 225 18.95 58.36 -19.97
CA GLY A 225 19.61 57.09 -19.66
C GLY A 225 21.10 57.26 -19.27
N GLN A 226 21.68 56.25 -18.60
CA GLN A 226 23.13 56.05 -18.32
C GLN A 226 23.99 57.24 -17.82
N GLN A 227 24.34 57.23 -16.53
CA GLN A 227 25.72 57.32 -16.01
C GLN A 227 25.74 56.90 -14.51
N ARG A 228 26.58 55.94 -14.08
CA ARG A 228 27.96 56.10 -13.54
C ARG A 228 28.05 57.01 -12.31
N GLY A 229 28.68 56.58 -11.20
CA GLY A 229 29.31 57.58 -10.31
C GLY A 229 29.83 57.23 -8.91
N GLY A 230 29.14 56.45 -8.06
CA GLY A 230 29.49 56.36 -6.63
C GLY A 230 29.27 57.69 -5.86
N PRO A 231 29.91 57.93 -4.69
CA PRO A 231 30.78 57.08 -3.87
C PRO A 231 30.12 56.63 -2.54
N GLN A 232 30.93 56.16 -1.58
CA GLN A 232 30.49 55.53 -0.32
C GLN A 232 30.12 56.52 0.80
N GLN A 233 29.20 56.13 1.69
CA GLN A 233 29.31 56.40 3.13
C GLN A 233 28.66 55.29 3.98
N GLN A 234 28.90 55.30 5.30
CA GLN A 234 28.79 54.14 6.19
C GLN A 234 27.39 53.96 6.82
N ARG A 235 27.01 52.70 7.17
CA ARG A 235 26.74 52.26 8.57
C ARG A 235 26.20 50.81 8.69
N ARG A 236 26.74 50.10 9.69
CA ARG A 236 26.23 48.92 10.45
C ARG A 236 25.68 47.68 9.70
N PRO A 237 26.16 46.46 10.00
CA PRO A 237 25.50 45.22 9.57
C PRO A 237 24.24 44.93 10.39
N GLN A 238 23.23 44.33 9.75
CA GLN A 238 22.13 43.59 10.38
C GLN A 238 22.03 42.22 9.71
N ASP A 239 21.99 41.15 10.51
CA ASP A 239 21.84 39.79 9.98
C ASP A 239 20.46 39.58 9.33
N ARG A 240 20.45 39.38 8.02
CA ARG A 240 19.32 38.82 7.29
C ARG A 240 19.62 37.38 6.89
N GLN A 241 19.05 36.43 7.62
CA GLN A 241 19.00 35.03 7.19
C GLN A 241 18.19 34.94 5.89
N GLN A 242 18.86 34.67 4.77
CA GLN A 242 18.20 34.46 3.49
C GLN A 242 17.66 33.02 3.40
N THR A 243 16.35 32.88 3.26
CA THR A 243 15.71 31.65 2.81
C THR A 243 15.96 31.47 1.31
N ALA A 244 16.94 30.63 0.96
CA ALA A 244 17.23 30.30 -0.43
C ALA A 244 16.01 29.71 -1.15
N SER A 245 15.86 30.00 -2.44
CA SER A 245 14.68 29.59 -3.21
C SER A 245 14.78 28.13 -3.72
N VAL A 246 13.63 27.51 -4.04
CA VAL A 246 13.61 26.13 -4.57
C VAL A 246 14.42 25.99 -5.86
N LYS A 247 14.43 27.03 -6.73
CA LYS A 247 15.26 27.07 -7.95
C LYS A 247 16.77 27.05 -7.64
N GLU A 248 17.19 27.64 -6.54
CA GLU A 248 18.58 27.73 -6.09
C GLU A 248 19.11 26.35 -5.66
N LEU A 249 18.27 25.56 -4.99
CA LEU A 249 18.55 24.16 -4.70
C LEU A 249 18.68 23.34 -6.00
N THR A 250 17.81 23.58 -6.99
CA THR A 250 17.92 22.92 -8.31
C THR A 250 19.23 23.30 -9.03
N SER A 251 19.65 24.57 -8.97
CA SER A 251 20.94 25.02 -9.54
C SER A 251 22.12 24.31 -8.87
N ARG A 252 22.16 24.28 -7.53
CA ARG A 252 23.23 23.60 -6.78
C ARG A 252 23.29 22.10 -7.01
N MET A 253 22.15 21.43 -7.26
CA MET A 253 22.12 20.03 -7.70
C MET A 253 22.69 19.83 -9.12
N SER A 254 22.69 20.87 -9.96
CA SER A 254 23.29 20.87 -11.30
C SER A 254 24.79 21.25 -11.28
N GLU A 255 25.22 22.03 -10.30
CA GLU A 255 26.63 22.44 -10.09
C GLU A 255 27.50 21.33 -9.46
N LEU A 256 26.88 20.33 -8.82
CA LEU A 256 27.57 19.15 -8.26
C LEU A 256 27.99 18.13 -9.35
N GLN A 257 28.69 18.60 -10.38
CA GLN A 257 29.37 17.77 -11.38
C GLN A 257 30.70 17.21 -10.84
N ALA A 258 30.59 16.24 -9.93
CA ALA A 258 31.48 15.09 -10.08
C ALA A 258 31.22 14.45 -11.46
N GLY A 259 32.25 13.88 -12.08
CA GLY A 259 32.15 13.30 -13.44
C GLY A 259 30.98 12.32 -13.60
N PRO A 260 30.46 12.16 -14.83
CA PRO A 260 29.22 11.43 -15.08
C PRO A 260 29.24 10.04 -14.42
N LEU A 261 28.24 9.75 -13.58
CA LEU A 261 28.03 8.38 -13.13
C LEU A 261 27.84 7.51 -14.36
N VAL A 262 28.69 6.50 -14.50
CA VAL A 262 28.53 5.47 -15.53
C VAL A 262 27.12 4.88 -15.39
N PRO A 263 26.34 4.75 -16.48
CA PRO A 263 25.03 4.13 -16.44
C PRO A 263 25.06 2.77 -15.74
N MET A 264 23.91 2.36 -15.17
CA MET A 264 23.70 1.07 -14.51
C MET A 264 24.46 -0.04 -15.24
N ARG A 265 25.44 -0.67 -14.59
CA ARG A 265 26.36 -1.62 -15.23
C ARG A 265 25.61 -2.87 -15.67
N LEU A 266 25.20 -2.89 -16.94
CA LEU A 266 24.56 -4.02 -17.60
C LEU A 266 25.60 -5.11 -17.89
N ARG A 267 25.79 -5.99 -16.90
CA ARG A 267 26.67 -7.18 -16.90
C ARG A 267 25.90 -8.41 -17.38
N ASN A 268 26.58 -9.47 -17.79
CA ASN A 268 26.00 -10.82 -17.79
C ASN A 268 26.37 -11.45 -16.43
N PRO A 269 25.50 -11.45 -15.41
CA PRO A 269 25.82 -12.09 -14.14
C PRO A 269 25.76 -13.61 -14.27
N GLU A 270 26.80 -14.29 -13.80
CA GLU A 270 26.77 -15.74 -13.60
C GLU A 270 25.62 -16.13 -12.65
N PRO A 271 24.74 -17.08 -13.01
CA PRO A 271 23.71 -17.58 -12.11
C PRO A 271 24.31 -18.11 -10.80
N GLY A 272 23.60 -17.88 -9.70
CA GLY A 272 23.96 -18.42 -8.39
C GLY A 272 23.96 -19.95 -8.39
N LYS A 273 24.82 -20.53 -7.55
CA LYS A 273 25.12 -21.96 -7.49
C LYS A 273 24.82 -22.55 -6.11
N ALA A 274 24.53 -21.71 -5.10
CA ALA A 274 24.18 -22.12 -3.75
C ALA A 274 22.70 -22.54 -3.60
N GLY A 275 22.48 -23.55 -2.77
CA GLY A 275 21.15 -24.11 -2.47
C GLY A 275 20.80 -25.35 -3.31
N ARG A 276 19.80 -26.13 -2.86
CA ARG A 276 19.34 -27.30 -3.64
C ARG A 276 18.47 -26.85 -4.81
N LYS A 277 18.58 -27.48 -5.98
CA LYS A 277 17.64 -27.24 -7.09
C LYS A 277 16.21 -27.68 -6.72
N ILE A 278 15.23 -27.00 -7.32
CA ILE A 278 13.81 -27.37 -7.33
C ILE A 278 13.19 -26.92 -8.67
N PRO A 279 12.48 -27.80 -9.41
CA PRO A 279 11.74 -27.39 -10.59
C PRO A 279 10.45 -26.68 -10.20
N VAL A 280 10.21 -25.50 -10.78
CA VAL A 280 9.03 -24.66 -10.51
C VAL A 280 8.33 -24.24 -11.78
N GLU A 281 7.02 -23.98 -11.65
CA GLU A 281 6.24 -23.23 -12.62
C GLU A 281 6.02 -21.79 -12.14
N THR A 282 5.82 -20.87 -13.07
CA THR A 282 5.51 -19.47 -12.78
C THR A 282 4.34 -18.98 -13.63
N ASN A 283 3.61 -17.97 -13.17
CA ASN A 283 2.48 -17.38 -13.88
C ASN A 283 2.88 -16.45 -15.05
N HIS A 284 3.99 -16.79 -15.70
CA HIS A 284 4.40 -16.21 -16.96
C HIS A 284 4.05 -17.18 -18.09
N LEU A 285 3.77 -16.63 -19.27
CA LEU A 285 3.45 -17.35 -20.49
C LEU A 285 4.39 -16.85 -21.60
N SER A 286 5.02 -17.75 -22.36
CA SER A 286 5.75 -17.35 -23.58
C SER A 286 4.87 -16.52 -24.51
N LEU A 287 5.45 -15.43 -25.03
CA LEU A 287 4.88 -14.62 -26.10
C LEU A 287 5.69 -14.85 -27.38
N ALA A 288 5.03 -15.33 -28.44
CA ALA A 288 5.59 -15.25 -29.78
C ALA A 288 5.21 -13.90 -30.40
N LEU A 289 6.19 -13.17 -30.94
CA LEU A 289 6.01 -11.84 -31.55
C LEU A 289 6.00 -11.86 -33.10
N GLY A 290 5.87 -13.05 -33.69
CA GLY A 290 5.78 -13.26 -35.13
C GLY A 290 6.96 -12.67 -35.93
N LYS A 291 6.71 -12.36 -37.21
CA LYS A 291 7.69 -11.75 -38.12
C LYS A 291 7.72 -10.21 -38.07
N LEU A 292 6.86 -9.56 -37.26
CA LEU A 292 6.75 -8.11 -37.19
C LEU A 292 7.94 -7.48 -36.46
N ASN A 293 8.81 -6.75 -37.16
CA ASN A 293 9.97 -6.08 -36.55
C ASN A 293 9.69 -4.60 -36.22
N THR A 294 8.66 -3.98 -36.80
CA THR A 294 8.36 -2.56 -36.58
C THR A 294 6.84 -2.37 -36.47
N ALA A 295 6.40 -1.57 -35.51
CA ALA A 295 5.02 -1.10 -35.41
C ALA A 295 4.95 0.41 -35.72
N TYR A 296 3.85 0.85 -36.32
CA TYR A 296 3.61 2.24 -36.70
C TYR A 296 2.66 2.87 -35.69
N HIS A 297 3.08 3.95 -35.05
CA HIS A 297 2.32 4.67 -34.04
C HIS A 297 1.56 5.84 -34.66
N TYR A 298 0.31 5.99 -34.23
CA TYR A 298 -0.59 7.07 -34.59
C TYR A 298 -1.17 7.71 -33.32
N ASP A 299 -1.06 9.03 -33.23
CA ASP A 299 -1.82 9.85 -32.29
C ASP A 299 -3.28 9.90 -32.71
N VAL A 300 -4.18 9.80 -31.72
CA VAL A 300 -5.63 9.95 -31.87
C VAL A 300 -6.12 11.13 -31.05
N ASP A 301 -6.90 11.99 -31.67
CA ASP A 301 -7.66 13.07 -31.05
C ASP A 301 -9.15 12.91 -31.34
N LEU A 302 -9.98 13.17 -30.33
CA LEU A 302 -11.44 13.07 -30.41
C LEU A 302 -12.09 14.33 -29.84
N VAL A 303 -13.05 14.89 -30.56
CA VAL A 303 -13.79 16.11 -30.19
C VAL A 303 -15.29 15.85 -30.32
N PRO A 304 -16.13 16.16 -29.32
CA PRO A 304 -15.81 16.77 -28.02
C PRO A 304 -15.08 15.81 -27.05
N ASP A 305 -14.55 16.35 -25.94
CA ASP A 305 -13.92 15.52 -24.90
C ASP A 305 -14.90 14.44 -24.42
N THR A 306 -14.43 13.20 -24.44
CA THR A 306 -15.27 12.02 -24.49
C THR A 306 -15.14 11.21 -23.19
N PRO A 307 -16.24 10.90 -22.48
CA PRO A 307 -16.20 10.00 -21.34
C PRO A 307 -15.55 8.67 -21.72
N LYS A 308 -14.45 8.30 -21.06
CA LYS A 308 -13.51 7.23 -21.46
C LYS A 308 -14.13 5.90 -21.88
N LYS A 309 -15.33 5.57 -21.38
CA LYS A 309 -16.09 4.38 -21.77
C LYS A 309 -16.52 4.34 -23.25
N PHE A 310 -16.65 5.49 -23.93
CA PHE A 310 -17.06 5.58 -25.33
C PHE A 310 -15.88 5.62 -26.32
N LEU A 311 -14.67 5.96 -25.86
CA LEU A 311 -13.49 6.16 -26.73
C LEU A 311 -13.20 4.94 -27.62
N ARG A 312 -13.30 3.72 -27.07
CA ARG A 312 -13.11 2.48 -27.85
C ARG A 312 -14.20 2.29 -28.91
N THR A 313 -15.46 2.58 -28.57
CA THR A 313 -16.61 2.44 -29.49
C THR A 313 -16.50 3.42 -30.65
N VAL A 314 -16.17 4.68 -30.38
CA VAL A 314 -15.99 5.72 -31.41
C VAL A 314 -14.82 5.36 -32.34
N MET A 315 -13.71 4.90 -31.78
CA MET A 315 -12.53 4.45 -32.56
C MET A 315 -12.85 3.22 -33.45
N GLU A 316 -13.63 2.27 -32.94
CA GLU A 316 -14.03 1.07 -33.71
C GLU A 316 -14.97 1.43 -34.89
N LEU A 317 -15.90 2.36 -34.70
CA LEU A 317 -16.76 2.84 -35.79
C LEU A 317 -15.96 3.61 -36.85
N PHE A 318 -15.00 4.46 -36.45
CA PHE A 318 -14.09 5.14 -37.38
C PHE A 318 -13.22 4.15 -38.18
N ARG A 319 -12.73 3.08 -37.51
CA ARG A 319 -12.02 1.97 -38.16
C ARG A 319 -12.89 1.29 -39.22
N GLN A 320 -14.16 1.00 -38.90
CA GLN A 320 -15.12 0.41 -39.84
C GLN A 320 -15.40 1.32 -41.05
N GLN A 321 -15.52 2.64 -40.84
CA GLN A 321 -15.78 3.60 -41.92
C GLN A 321 -14.59 3.85 -42.85
N HIS A 322 -13.34 3.78 -42.36
CA HIS A 322 -12.17 4.28 -43.11
C HIS A 322 -11.09 3.23 -43.39
N TYR A 323 -11.02 2.13 -42.64
CA TYR A 323 -10.08 1.04 -42.87
C TYR A 323 -10.62 -0.30 -42.34
N PRO A 324 -11.82 -0.75 -42.79
CA PRO A 324 -12.53 -1.90 -42.21
C PRO A 324 -11.74 -3.22 -42.26
N LYS A 325 -10.81 -3.36 -43.22
CA LYS A 325 -9.94 -4.52 -43.39
C LYS A 325 -8.71 -4.54 -42.47
N ARG A 326 -8.53 -3.53 -41.59
CA ARG A 326 -7.40 -3.41 -40.65
C ARG A 326 -7.89 -3.32 -39.20
N TYR A 327 -7.10 -3.85 -38.28
CA TYR A 327 -7.41 -3.98 -36.86
C TYR A 327 -6.32 -3.40 -35.95
N PRO A 328 -5.95 -2.11 -36.09
CA PRO A 328 -4.91 -1.49 -35.26
C PRO A 328 -5.26 -1.48 -33.75
N ALA A 329 -4.23 -1.52 -32.91
CA ALA A 329 -4.33 -1.64 -31.47
C ALA A 329 -4.45 -0.27 -30.79
N PHE A 330 -5.63 0.04 -30.24
CA PHE A 330 -5.89 1.30 -29.54
C PHE A 330 -5.75 1.17 -28.03
N ASP A 331 -5.04 2.09 -27.37
CA ASP A 331 -4.89 2.11 -25.91
C ASP A 331 -6.18 2.47 -25.16
N GLY A 332 -7.15 3.07 -25.84
CA GLY A 332 -8.40 3.58 -25.27
C GLY A 332 -8.31 5.04 -24.81
N ARG A 333 -7.33 5.81 -25.30
CA ARG A 333 -7.12 7.23 -25.02
C ARG A 333 -6.66 8.01 -26.25
N LYS A 334 -5.44 7.75 -26.72
CA LYS A 334 -4.69 8.54 -27.72
C LYS A 334 -3.70 7.72 -28.55
N ASN A 335 -3.22 6.57 -28.08
CA ASN A 335 -2.15 5.83 -28.75
C ASN A 335 -2.75 4.69 -29.57
N LEU A 336 -2.55 4.71 -30.89
CA LEU A 336 -3.01 3.69 -31.84
C LEU A 336 -1.80 3.09 -32.56
N TYR A 337 -1.69 1.76 -32.63
CA TYR A 337 -0.57 1.09 -33.31
C TYR A 337 -1.04 0.18 -34.44
N SER A 338 -0.31 0.13 -35.55
CA SER A 338 -0.55 -0.77 -36.68
C SER A 338 0.73 -1.49 -37.12
N THR A 339 0.57 -2.56 -37.91
CA THR A 339 1.69 -3.39 -38.39
C THR A 339 2.32 -2.90 -39.69
N THR A 340 1.62 -2.04 -40.41
CA THR A 340 2.09 -1.28 -41.57
C THR A 340 1.54 0.14 -41.44
N MET A 341 2.01 1.06 -42.28
CA MET A 341 1.25 2.29 -42.56
C MET A 341 -0.22 1.96 -42.85
N LEU A 342 -1.13 2.76 -42.29
CA LEU A 342 -2.57 2.65 -42.53
C LEU A 342 -2.91 3.17 -43.94
N PRO A 343 -4.04 2.75 -44.56
CA PRO A 343 -4.34 3.02 -45.98
C PRO A 343 -4.48 4.50 -46.38
N PHE A 344 -4.52 5.42 -45.41
CA PHE A 344 -4.61 6.86 -45.61
C PHE A 344 -3.25 7.59 -45.49
N GLY A 345 -2.15 6.87 -45.28
CA GLY A 345 -0.82 7.47 -45.09
C GLY A 345 -0.67 8.14 -43.73
N GLU A 346 -0.38 9.44 -43.73
CA GLU A 346 -0.03 10.20 -42.53
C GLU A 346 -1.22 10.64 -41.68
N GLN A 347 -2.38 10.97 -42.24
CA GLN A 347 -3.49 11.51 -41.46
C GLN A 347 -4.86 11.16 -42.05
N LYS A 348 -5.82 10.86 -41.16
CA LYS A 348 -7.25 10.78 -41.51
C LYS A 348 -8.11 11.52 -40.49
N GLU A 349 -9.09 12.23 -40.99
CA GLU A 349 -10.17 12.84 -40.23
C GLU A 349 -11.54 12.38 -40.76
N GLY A 350 -12.55 12.40 -39.88
CA GLY A 350 -13.91 11.93 -40.15
C GLY A 350 -14.82 12.06 -38.93
N GLU A 351 -16.11 11.80 -39.11
CA GLU A 351 -17.15 11.93 -38.09
C GLU A 351 -17.89 10.62 -37.82
N VAL A 352 -18.10 10.33 -36.53
CA VAL A 352 -18.75 9.12 -36.02
C VAL A 352 -19.92 9.50 -35.12
N THR A 353 -21.12 8.99 -35.43
CA THR A 353 -22.29 9.12 -34.55
C THR A 353 -22.42 7.92 -33.63
N ILE A 354 -22.63 8.17 -32.33
CA ILE A 354 -23.09 7.15 -31.37
C ILE A 354 -24.41 7.59 -30.71
N HIS A 355 -25.24 6.63 -30.36
CA HIS A 355 -26.45 6.87 -29.58
C HIS A 355 -26.15 6.74 -28.08
N ASP A 356 -26.65 7.66 -27.25
CA ASP A 356 -26.56 7.54 -25.79
C ASP A 356 -27.73 6.77 -25.18
N SER A 357 -27.70 6.55 -23.85
CA SER A 357 -28.72 5.78 -23.13
C SER A 357 -30.12 6.43 -23.07
N GLN A 358 -30.34 7.52 -23.81
CA GLN A 358 -31.64 8.17 -24.04
C GLN A 358 -31.97 8.21 -25.56
N ASN A 359 -31.30 7.35 -26.34
CA ASN A 359 -31.33 7.28 -27.81
C ASN A 359 -31.01 8.61 -28.52
N ARG A 360 -30.20 9.47 -27.90
CA ARG A 360 -29.79 10.74 -28.51
C ARG A 360 -28.47 10.55 -29.25
N GLU A 361 -28.43 10.99 -30.50
CA GLU A 361 -27.22 11.05 -31.30
C GLU A 361 -26.16 11.96 -30.68
N LYS A 362 -24.90 11.57 -30.83
CA LYS A 362 -23.71 12.36 -30.52
C LYS A 362 -22.68 12.12 -31.59
N ILE A 363 -22.37 13.18 -32.32
CA ILE A 363 -21.34 13.21 -33.35
C ILE A 363 -19.98 13.45 -32.67
N TYR A 364 -18.98 12.67 -33.06
CA TYR A 364 -17.60 12.77 -32.63
C TYR A 364 -16.69 12.94 -33.84
N LYS A 365 -15.98 14.06 -33.90
CA LYS A 365 -14.86 14.27 -34.83
C LYS A 365 -13.67 13.47 -34.33
N VAL A 366 -13.12 12.62 -35.18
CA VAL A 366 -11.96 11.77 -34.88
C VAL A 366 -10.84 12.13 -35.85
N LYS A 367 -9.65 12.38 -35.30
CA LYS A 367 -8.41 12.63 -36.04
C LYS A 367 -7.41 11.54 -35.66
N VAL A 368 -6.84 10.89 -36.67
CA VAL A 368 -5.76 9.91 -36.51
C VAL A 368 -4.57 10.40 -37.33
N LYS A 369 -3.41 10.59 -36.70
CA LYS A 369 -2.20 11.12 -37.34
C LYS A 369 -0.97 10.27 -36.99
N PHE A 370 -0.16 9.94 -37.98
CA PHE A 370 1.12 9.25 -37.79
C PHE A 370 2.05 10.07 -36.88
N ALA A 371 2.75 9.37 -35.98
CA ALA A 371 3.61 9.95 -34.96
C ALA A 371 5.06 9.45 -35.07
N ASN A 372 5.30 8.13 -34.96
CA ASN A 372 6.61 7.51 -35.16
C ASN A 372 6.50 6.01 -35.52
N SER A 373 7.63 5.36 -35.76
CA SER A 373 7.77 3.92 -35.82
C SER A 373 8.51 3.40 -34.57
N VAL A 374 8.10 2.24 -34.07
CA VAL A 374 8.66 1.57 -32.89
C VAL A 374 9.28 0.25 -33.31
N ASP A 375 10.58 0.07 -33.07
CA ASP A 375 11.28 -1.20 -33.31
C ASP A 375 10.95 -2.23 -32.22
N LEU A 376 10.60 -3.44 -32.65
CA LEU A 376 10.26 -4.60 -31.82
C LEU A 376 11.37 -5.66 -31.81
N SER A 377 12.40 -5.50 -32.65
CA SER A 377 13.52 -6.45 -32.76
C SER A 377 14.23 -6.72 -31.43
N PRO A 378 14.48 -5.71 -30.54
CA PRO A 378 15.13 -5.91 -29.24
C PRO A 378 14.32 -6.68 -28.18
N LEU A 379 13.09 -7.09 -28.52
CA LEU A 379 12.32 -8.08 -27.75
C LEU A 379 12.57 -9.52 -28.22
N LYS A 380 12.87 -9.73 -29.50
CA LYS A 380 13.07 -11.07 -30.09
C LYS A 380 14.51 -11.55 -29.87
N ASP A 381 15.45 -10.66 -30.13
CA ASP A 381 16.86 -10.80 -29.82
C ASP A 381 17.18 -9.75 -28.75
N TYR A 382 17.62 -10.20 -27.58
CA TYR A 382 17.91 -9.31 -26.46
C TYR A 382 19.31 -8.66 -26.57
N ASP A 383 20.24 -9.24 -27.33
CA ASP A 383 21.60 -8.70 -27.48
C ASP A 383 21.60 -7.39 -28.29
N LEU A 384 20.59 -7.17 -29.14
CA LEU A 384 20.34 -5.90 -29.84
C LEU A 384 20.14 -4.70 -28.90
N SER A 385 19.69 -4.90 -27.66
CA SER A 385 19.64 -3.84 -26.65
C SER A 385 19.73 -4.40 -25.24
N ARG A 386 20.84 -4.09 -24.54
CA ARG A 386 20.93 -4.43 -23.11
C ARG A 386 19.92 -3.66 -22.26
N ALA A 387 19.46 -2.49 -22.68
CA ALA A 387 18.40 -1.74 -22.00
C ALA A 387 17.00 -2.27 -22.37
N THR A 388 16.06 -2.19 -21.43
CA THR A 388 14.67 -2.64 -21.61
C THR A 388 13.93 -1.77 -22.63
N PRO A 389 13.50 -2.32 -23.79
CA PRO A 389 12.87 -1.56 -24.87
C PRO A 389 11.41 -1.21 -24.51
N THR A 390 11.25 -0.15 -23.74
CA THR A 390 9.99 0.15 -23.03
C THR A 390 8.84 0.49 -23.99
N GLU A 391 9.10 1.17 -25.10
CA GLU A 391 8.10 1.44 -26.15
C GLU A 391 7.62 0.14 -26.83
N ALA A 392 8.54 -0.78 -27.14
CA ALA A 392 8.19 -2.08 -27.72
C ALA A 392 7.33 -2.91 -26.76
N ILE A 393 7.65 -2.90 -25.45
CA ILE A 393 6.81 -3.53 -24.42
C ILE A 393 5.42 -2.86 -24.37
N GLN A 394 5.34 -1.54 -24.50
CA GLN A 394 4.07 -0.80 -24.56
C GLN A 394 3.22 -1.20 -25.78
N VAL A 395 3.82 -1.42 -26.96
CA VAL A 395 3.10 -1.94 -28.14
C VAL A 395 2.49 -3.31 -27.83
N VAL A 396 3.28 -4.26 -27.32
CA VAL A 396 2.82 -5.62 -26.97
C VAL A 396 1.72 -5.60 -25.90
N ASP A 397 1.91 -4.77 -24.86
CA ASP A 397 0.97 -4.54 -23.76
C ASP A 397 -0.36 -3.91 -24.24
N ILE A 398 -0.34 -3.01 -25.22
CA ILE A 398 -1.56 -2.43 -25.82
C ILE A 398 -2.28 -3.44 -26.72
N VAL A 399 -1.56 -4.12 -27.62
CA VAL A 399 -2.11 -5.16 -28.51
C VAL A 399 -2.82 -6.26 -27.72
N LEU A 400 -2.17 -6.79 -26.68
CA LEU A 400 -2.73 -7.85 -25.86
C LEU A 400 -3.88 -7.38 -24.95
N ARG A 401 -4.03 -6.06 -24.71
CA ARG A 401 -5.20 -5.53 -23.98
C ARG A 401 -6.45 -5.44 -24.84
N CYS A 402 -6.32 -5.31 -26.16
CA CYS A 402 -7.48 -5.16 -27.05
C CYS A 402 -8.47 -6.32 -26.91
N ALA A 403 -7.99 -7.56 -26.78
CA ALA A 403 -8.82 -8.75 -26.66
C ALA A 403 -9.73 -8.75 -25.39
N PRO A 404 -9.20 -8.70 -24.15
CA PRO A 404 -10.05 -8.64 -22.97
C PRO A 404 -10.80 -7.30 -22.82
N SER A 405 -10.31 -6.19 -23.40
CA SER A 405 -11.04 -4.91 -23.44
C SER A 405 -12.38 -4.94 -24.18
N GLN A 406 -12.68 -5.95 -24.99
CA GLN A 406 -13.98 -6.08 -25.66
C GLN A 406 -15.09 -6.50 -24.69
N ASN A 407 -14.81 -7.46 -23.81
CA ASN A 407 -15.85 -8.20 -23.06
C ASN A 407 -15.70 -8.09 -21.53
N LEU A 408 -14.63 -7.46 -21.02
CA LEU A 408 -14.32 -7.37 -19.60
C LEU A 408 -14.09 -5.91 -19.15
N LEU A 409 -14.43 -5.61 -17.89
CA LEU A 409 -14.27 -4.29 -17.30
C LEU A 409 -12.79 -3.98 -17.06
N GLN A 410 -12.18 -3.19 -17.95
CA GLN A 410 -10.79 -2.75 -17.80
C GLN A 410 -10.63 -1.73 -16.66
N VAL A 411 -9.78 -2.04 -15.68
CA VAL A 411 -9.34 -1.12 -14.63
C VAL A 411 -7.82 -1.13 -14.57
N GLY A 412 -7.19 -0.21 -15.31
CA GLY A 412 -5.74 -0.12 -15.45
C GLY A 412 -5.18 -1.31 -16.23
N ARG A 413 -4.37 -2.14 -15.56
CA ARG A 413 -3.76 -3.38 -16.08
C ARG A 413 -4.56 -4.66 -15.77
N SER A 414 -5.76 -4.52 -15.21
CA SER A 414 -6.61 -5.66 -14.84
C SER A 414 -7.98 -5.60 -15.49
N PHE A 415 -8.56 -6.78 -15.72
CA PHE A 415 -9.81 -7.01 -16.41
C PHE A 415 -10.75 -7.81 -15.50
N PHE A 416 -11.96 -7.32 -15.30
CA PHE A 416 -12.91 -7.86 -14.31
C PHE A 416 -14.25 -8.24 -14.93
N HIS A 417 -14.93 -9.18 -14.29
CA HIS A 417 -16.35 -9.49 -14.53
C HIS A 417 -17.04 -9.75 -13.18
N LYS A 418 -18.37 -9.61 -13.16
CA LYS A 418 -19.16 -10.08 -12.02
C LYS A 418 -19.04 -11.61 -11.94
N PRO A 419 -18.92 -12.21 -10.73
CA PRO A 419 -18.92 -13.68 -10.59
C PRO A 419 -20.20 -14.28 -11.14
N VAL A 420 -20.09 -15.45 -11.78
CA VAL A 420 -21.24 -16.27 -12.19
C VAL A 420 -21.45 -17.31 -11.10
N GLY A 421 -22.62 -17.32 -10.45
CA GLY A 421 -22.87 -18.11 -9.25
C GLY A 421 -22.75 -17.27 -7.97
N GLU A 422 -21.88 -17.69 -7.03
CA GLU A 422 -21.75 -17.06 -5.71
C GLU A 422 -21.27 -15.59 -5.81
N ILE A 423 -22.15 -14.65 -5.46
CA ILE A 423 -21.78 -13.25 -5.27
C ILE A 423 -21.07 -13.12 -3.92
N ILE A 424 -19.78 -12.83 -3.98
CA ILE A 424 -18.96 -12.69 -2.76
C ILE A 424 -19.21 -11.31 -2.13
N ASP A 425 -19.99 -11.32 -1.05
CA ASP A 425 -20.29 -10.14 -0.24
C ASP A 425 -19.07 -9.70 0.58
N LEU A 426 -18.78 -8.41 0.57
CA LEU A 426 -17.74 -7.78 1.38
C LEU A 426 -18.31 -7.08 2.62
N GLY A 427 -19.64 -6.91 2.69
CA GLY A 427 -20.35 -6.07 3.63
C GLY A 427 -20.40 -4.61 3.18
N GLU A 428 -21.19 -3.79 3.91
CA GLU A 428 -21.22 -2.33 3.75
C GLU A 428 -21.59 -1.88 2.32
N GLY A 429 -22.55 -2.56 1.67
CA GLY A 429 -23.00 -2.25 0.31
C GLY A 429 -22.06 -2.68 -0.81
N MET A 430 -21.00 -3.46 -0.53
CA MET A 430 -19.96 -3.81 -1.52
C MET A 430 -19.91 -5.32 -1.83
N GLU A 431 -19.72 -5.65 -3.11
CA GLU A 431 -19.48 -7.01 -3.63
C GLU A 431 -18.08 -7.11 -4.27
N MET A 432 -17.52 -8.32 -4.37
CA MET A 432 -16.19 -8.55 -4.98
C MET A 432 -16.32 -9.09 -6.41
N TYR A 433 -15.61 -8.46 -7.36
CA TYR A 433 -15.50 -8.98 -8.72
C TYR A 433 -14.20 -9.77 -8.91
N HIS A 434 -14.29 -10.83 -9.70
CA HIS A 434 -13.16 -11.63 -10.15
C HIS A 434 -12.59 -11.08 -11.45
N GLY A 435 -11.34 -11.43 -11.72
CA GLY A 435 -10.61 -10.93 -12.87
C GLY A 435 -9.16 -11.37 -12.86
N PHE A 436 -8.40 -10.85 -13.81
CA PHE A 436 -6.96 -11.06 -13.90
C PHE A 436 -6.24 -9.74 -14.21
N TYR A 437 -4.99 -9.67 -13.78
CA TYR A 437 -3.99 -8.70 -14.21
C TYR A 437 -3.24 -9.27 -15.41
N GLN A 438 -2.82 -8.42 -16.33
CA GLN A 438 -1.80 -8.77 -17.32
C GLN A 438 -0.74 -7.66 -17.45
N SER A 439 0.50 -8.05 -17.75
CA SER A 439 1.52 -7.16 -18.32
C SER A 439 2.48 -7.98 -19.17
N ALA A 440 2.82 -7.47 -20.35
CA ALA A 440 4.04 -7.89 -21.02
C ALA A 440 5.25 -7.52 -20.14
N ILE A 441 6.26 -8.39 -20.11
CA ILE A 441 7.56 -8.15 -19.46
C ILE A 441 8.70 -8.68 -20.35
N ARG A 442 9.92 -8.20 -20.07
CA ARG A 442 11.16 -8.76 -20.59
C ARG A 442 11.75 -9.74 -19.57
N GLY A 443 11.77 -11.03 -19.90
CA GLY A 443 12.69 -11.99 -19.31
C GLY A 443 13.89 -12.21 -20.24
N TRP A 444 14.46 -13.40 -20.23
CA TRP A 444 15.39 -13.87 -21.28
C TRP A 444 14.67 -14.15 -22.62
N LYS A 445 13.33 -13.99 -22.65
CA LYS A 445 12.45 -13.97 -23.82
C LYS A 445 11.23 -13.08 -23.52
N PRO A 446 10.40 -12.72 -24.51
CA PRO A 446 9.11 -12.06 -24.28
C PRO A 446 8.15 -12.94 -23.46
N LEU A 447 7.57 -12.36 -22.41
CA LEU A 447 6.66 -13.07 -21.49
C LEU A 447 5.43 -12.22 -21.16
N LEU A 448 4.28 -12.87 -21.00
CA LEU A 448 3.07 -12.29 -20.41
C LEU A 448 2.93 -12.76 -18.96
N ASN A 449 3.03 -11.84 -18.00
CA ASN A 449 2.70 -12.11 -16.60
C ASN A 449 1.18 -12.00 -16.41
N VAL A 450 0.50 -13.07 -15.98
CA VAL A 450 -0.94 -13.08 -15.73
C VAL A 450 -1.24 -13.54 -14.30
N ASP A 451 -1.95 -12.75 -13.50
CA ASP A 451 -2.19 -13.03 -12.08
C ASP A 451 -3.64 -12.73 -11.66
N VAL A 452 -4.21 -13.46 -10.70
CA VAL A 452 -5.61 -13.25 -10.28
C VAL A 452 -5.79 -11.88 -9.62
N ALA A 453 -6.69 -11.07 -10.18
CA ALA A 453 -7.08 -9.78 -9.67
C ALA A 453 -8.44 -9.86 -8.95
N HIS A 454 -8.60 -9.04 -7.92
CA HIS A 454 -9.85 -8.88 -7.17
C HIS A 454 -10.06 -7.38 -6.93
N LYS A 455 -11.30 -6.89 -7.08
CA LYS A 455 -11.64 -5.48 -6.83
C LYS A 455 -13.04 -5.38 -6.22
N PRO A 456 -13.27 -4.50 -5.23
CA PRO A 456 -14.60 -4.22 -4.71
C PRO A 456 -15.40 -3.34 -5.68
N PHE A 457 -16.66 -3.66 -5.86
CA PHE A 457 -17.67 -2.91 -6.62
C PHE A 457 -18.90 -2.65 -5.71
N PRO A 458 -19.60 -1.52 -5.85
CA PRO A 458 -20.89 -1.32 -5.18
C PRO A 458 -21.90 -2.36 -5.63
N LYS A 459 -22.70 -2.88 -4.71
CA LYS A 459 -23.84 -3.76 -5.02
C LYS A 459 -24.86 -2.98 -5.86
N ALA A 460 -25.36 -3.61 -6.92
CA ALA A 460 -26.43 -3.08 -7.76
C ALA A 460 -27.80 -3.32 -7.10
N ILE A 461 -28.08 -2.57 -6.03
CA ILE A 461 -29.27 -2.73 -5.17
C ILE A 461 -30.04 -1.40 -5.00
N PRO A 462 -31.33 -1.43 -4.61
CA PRO A 462 -32.07 -0.24 -4.22
C PRO A 462 -31.34 0.52 -3.10
N VAL A 463 -31.36 1.85 -3.16
CA VAL A 463 -30.58 2.69 -2.23
C VAL A 463 -31.07 2.57 -0.78
N ILE A 464 -32.34 2.19 -0.57
CA ILE A 464 -32.89 1.81 0.75
C ILE A 464 -32.21 0.57 1.35
N GLU A 465 -31.86 -0.44 0.54
CA GLU A 465 -31.15 -1.62 1.04
C GLU A 465 -29.68 -1.32 1.29
N ALA A 466 -29.05 -0.51 0.43
CA ALA A 466 -27.69 -0.02 0.66
C ALA A 466 -27.58 0.82 1.94
N LEU A 467 -28.59 1.65 2.24
CA LEU A 467 -28.70 2.40 3.50
C LEU A 467 -28.69 1.46 4.71
N LEU A 468 -29.54 0.41 4.67
CA LEU A 468 -29.66 -0.57 5.75
C LEU A 468 -28.38 -1.39 5.92
N GLU A 469 -27.72 -1.84 4.85
CA GLU A 469 -26.44 -2.55 4.94
C GLU A 469 -25.32 -1.69 5.53
N VAL A 470 -25.19 -0.45 5.04
CA VAL A 470 -24.10 0.47 5.42
C VAL A 470 -24.22 0.91 6.87
N ILE A 471 -25.43 1.26 7.34
CA ILE A 471 -25.64 1.65 8.74
C ILE A 471 -25.49 0.44 9.69
N ASN A 472 -25.95 -0.75 9.29
CA ASN A 472 -25.91 -1.92 10.16
C ASN A 472 -24.54 -2.60 10.28
N ALA A 473 -23.55 -2.21 9.48
CA ALA A 473 -22.19 -2.73 9.59
C ALA A 473 -21.48 -2.34 10.90
N ASP A 474 -21.69 -1.10 11.37
CA ASP A 474 -21.13 -0.61 12.65
C ASP A 474 -22.05 -0.90 13.85
N ARG A 475 -23.26 -1.46 13.64
CA ARG A 475 -24.25 -1.75 14.69
C ARG A 475 -24.23 -3.21 15.12
N TYR A 476 -23.62 -3.46 16.29
CA TYR A 476 -23.63 -4.79 16.93
C TYR A 476 -25.01 -5.15 17.50
N ASN A 477 -25.67 -4.20 18.17
CA ASN A 477 -27.05 -4.28 18.67
C ASN A 477 -27.91 -3.19 17.98
N ASN A 478 -29.24 -3.30 18.11
CA ASN A 478 -30.22 -2.31 17.61
C ASN A 478 -30.01 -1.94 16.13
N LYS A 479 -29.97 -2.99 15.29
CA LYS A 479 -29.92 -2.84 13.84
C LYS A 479 -31.17 -2.12 13.32
N LEU A 480 -30.94 -1.15 12.44
CA LEU A 480 -31.97 -0.40 11.74
C LEU A 480 -32.74 -1.33 10.80
N THR A 481 -34.07 -1.27 10.84
CA THR A 481 -34.97 -2.03 9.97
C THR A 481 -35.78 -1.09 9.06
N ARG A 482 -36.51 -1.64 8.08
CA ARG A 482 -37.42 -0.84 7.23
C ARG A 482 -38.52 -0.12 8.02
N ASN A 483 -38.88 -0.57 9.22
CA ASN A 483 -39.90 0.08 10.04
C ASN A 483 -39.38 1.36 10.70
N ASP A 484 -38.09 1.39 11.04
CA ASP A 484 -37.43 2.54 11.66
C ASP A 484 -37.26 3.72 10.70
N LEU A 485 -37.26 3.45 9.38
CA LEU A 485 -37.19 4.46 8.31
C LEU A 485 -38.45 5.36 8.23
N SER A 486 -39.43 5.14 9.10
CA SER A 486 -40.53 6.07 9.40
C SER A 486 -40.09 7.32 10.18
N ARG A 487 -38.88 7.33 10.75
CA ARG A 487 -38.29 8.41 11.54
C ARG A 487 -37.00 8.93 10.89
N PRO A 488 -36.60 10.20 11.10
CA PRO A 488 -35.31 10.71 10.65
C PRO A 488 -34.12 9.91 11.20
N LEU A 489 -33.08 9.76 10.39
CA LEU A 489 -31.80 9.16 10.79
C LEU A 489 -31.02 10.09 11.72
N ASP A 490 -30.14 9.52 12.56
CA ASP A 490 -29.24 10.34 13.37
C ASP A 490 -28.10 10.97 12.54
N ARG A 491 -27.41 11.96 13.12
CA ARG A 491 -26.34 12.68 12.43
C ARG A 491 -25.17 11.77 12.00
N ARG A 492 -24.82 10.76 12.80
CA ARG A 492 -23.77 9.79 12.46
C ARG A 492 -24.21 8.90 11.30
N ASP A 493 -25.43 8.38 11.34
CA ASP A 493 -26.01 7.58 10.26
C ASP A 493 -25.96 8.35 8.92
N LEU A 494 -26.43 9.61 8.93
CA LEU A 494 -26.39 10.51 7.78
C LEU A 494 -24.95 10.78 7.30
N GLU A 495 -24.01 11.02 8.22
CA GLU A 495 -22.61 11.22 7.87
C GLU A 495 -21.94 9.97 7.28
N VAL A 496 -22.31 8.76 7.71
CA VAL A 496 -21.79 7.49 7.17
C VAL A 496 -22.41 7.20 5.81
N PHE A 497 -23.74 7.24 5.69
CA PHE A 497 -24.46 7.01 4.45
C PHE A 497 -24.12 8.05 3.37
N GLY A 498 -23.98 9.32 3.73
CA GLY A 498 -23.55 10.39 2.82
C GLY A 498 -22.14 10.19 2.28
N LYS A 499 -21.21 9.65 3.09
CA LYS A 499 -19.86 9.26 2.65
C LYS A 499 -19.90 8.07 1.68
N TYR A 500 -20.82 7.11 1.88
CA TYR A 500 -21.04 6.00 0.97
C TYR A 500 -21.65 6.45 -0.37
N MET A 501 -22.79 7.16 -0.35
CA MET A 501 -23.54 7.50 -1.58
C MET A 501 -22.86 8.51 -2.50
N LYS A 502 -22.03 9.43 -1.97
CA LYS A 502 -21.30 10.41 -2.77
C LYS A 502 -20.51 9.75 -3.92
N GLN A 503 -20.33 10.42 -5.06
CA GLN A 503 -19.63 9.94 -6.27
C GLN A 503 -20.20 8.69 -6.96
N LEU A 504 -21.02 7.85 -6.30
CA LEU A 504 -21.73 6.75 -6.95
C LEU A 504 -22.69 7.29 -8.01
N ARG A 505 -23.04 6.42 -8.96
CA ARG A 505 -24.15 6.63 -9.89
C ARG A 505 -25.35 5.81 -9.48
N VAL A 506 -26.53 6.36 -9.72
CA VAL A 506 -27.83 5.74 -9.48
C VAL A 506 -28.70 5.86 -10.73
N VAL A 507 -29.51 4.83 -10.98
CA VAL A 507 -30.72 4.95 -11.79
C VAL A 507 -31.82 5.46 -10.88
N TYR A 508 -32.34 6.65 -11.20
CA TYR A 508 -33.60 7.15 -10.66
C TYR A 508 -34.74 6.73 -11.60
N GLU A 509 -35.83 6.18 -11.05
CA GLU A 509 -36.99 5.74 -11.83
C GLU A 509 -38.27 5.77 -10.96
N ILE A 510 -39.33 6.38 -11.48
CA ILE A 510 -40.65 6.38 -10.85
C ILE A 510 -41.37 5.09 -11.25
N PRO A 511 -41.90 4.29 -10.28
CA PRO A 511 -42.70 3.10 -10.58
C PRO A 511 -43.81 3.37 -11.59
N ASN A 512 -43.99 2.45 -12.54
CA ASN A 512 -44.98 2.52 -13.63
C ASN A 512 -44.80 3.69 -14.61
N LEU A 513 -43.68 4.43 -14.58
CA LEU A 513 -43.39 5.50 -15.53
C LEU A 513 -41.95 5.38 -16.10
N PRO A 514 -41.67 4.44 -17.02
CA PRO A 514 -40.31 4.20 -17.55
C PRO A 514 -39.69 5.41 -18.24
N SER A 515 -40.50 6.32 -18.79
CA SER A 515 -40.05 7.59 -19.37
C SER A 515 -39.37 8.53 -18.36
N SER A 516 -39.54 8.29 -17.06
CA SER A 516 -38.85 9.00 -15.96
C SER A 516 -37.43 8.51 -15.68
N ARG A 517 -37.02 7.36 -16.24
CA ARG A 517 -35.74 6.69 -15.94
C ARG A 517 -34.53 7.55 -16.29
N ARG A 518 -33.71 7.92 -15.31
CA ARG A 518 -32.51 8.77 -15.51
C ARG A 518 -31.32 8.24 -14.72
N SER A 519 -30.16 8.23 -15.38
CA SER A 519 -28.87 7.87 -14.78
C SER A 519 -28.15 9.13 -14.29
N TYR A 520 -27.86 9.22 -13.00
CA TYR A 520 -27.19 10.37 -12.39
C TYR A 520 -25.99 9.97 -11.54
N LYS A 521 -24.97 10.84 -11.49
CA LYS A 521 -23.95 10.83 -10.44
C LYS A 521 -24.47 11.59 -9.20
N VAL A 522 -24.19 11.03 -8.02
CA VAL A 522 -24.52 11.61 -6.72
C VAL A 522 -23.40 12.54 -6.26
N ASN A 523 -23.75 13.77 -5.87
CA ASN A 523 -22.85 14.78 -5.33
C ASN A 523 -22.82 14.75 -3.80
N GLY A 524 -23.95 14.42 -3.17
CA GLY A 524 -24.11 14.24 -1.73
C GLY A 524 -25.54 13.81 -1.36
N ILE A 525 -25.88 13.91 -0.07
CA ILE A 525 -27.25 13.81 0.43
C ILE A 525 -27.78 15.21 0.79
N ASN A 526 -29.10 15.37 0.86
CA ASN A 526 -29.79 16.60 1.24
C ASN A 526 -31.02 16.27 2.11
N ASP A 527 -31.80 17.28 2.49
CA ASP A 527 -32.88 17.17 3.47
C ASP A 527 -34.00 16.19 3.04
N PRO A 528 -34.79 15.64 3.98
CA PRO A 528 -35.86 14.69 3.68
C PRO A 528 -37.01 15.27 2.85
N PRO A 529 -37.68 14.47 1.99
CA PRO A 529 -38.82 14.92 1.19
C PRO A 529 -39.98 15.57 1.97
N ALA A 530 -40.20 15.17 3.22
CA ALA A 530 -41.24 15.74 4.08
C ALA A 530 -41.00 17.21 4.45
N VAL A 531 -39.72 17.63 4.53
CA VAL A 531 -39.31 18.96 5.03
C VAL A 531 -38.77 19.84 3.90
N LYS A 532 -38.11 19.25 2.91
CA LYS A 532 -37.45 20.01 1.86
C LYS A 532 -38.46 20.60 0.87
N THR A 533 -38.52 21.92 0.83
CA THR A 533 -39.29 22.68 -0.16
C THR A 533 -38.44 23.02 -1.40
N PHE A 534 -39.14 23.27 -2.50
CA PHE A 534 -38.63 23.93 -3.70
C PHE A 534 -39.79 24.66 -4.39
N LYS A 535 -39.51 25.42 -5.45
CA LYS A 535 -40.55 26.08 -6.24
C LYS A 535 -40.95 25.25 -7.45
N ASP A 536 -42.25 25.05 -7.65
CA ASP A 536 -42.81 24.34 -8.79
C ASP A 536 -42.80 25.21 -10.08
N ALA A 537 -43.35 24.67 -11.17
CA ALA A 537 -43.47 25.39 -12.44
C ALA A 537 -44.40 26.62 -12.37
N ASN A 538 -45.24 26.71 -11.34
CA ASN A 538 -46.14 27.83 -11.05
C ASN A 538 -45.54 28.81 -10.02
N ASN A 539 -44.24 28.69 -9.71
CA ASN A 539 -43.51 29.49 -8.71
C ASN A 539 -44.03 29.31 -7.25
N ARG A 540 -44.85 28.28 -6.98
CA ARG A 540 -45.40 27.93 -5.67
C ARG A 540 -44.38 27.12 -4.88
N GLU A 541 -44.23 27.43 -3.59
CA GLU A 541 -43.39 26.64 -2.71
C GLU A 541 -44.11 25.35 -2.29
N ILE A 542 -43.47 24.20 -2.54
CA ILE A 542 -44.04 22.87 -2.32
C ILE A 542 -42.97 21.93 -1.76
N THR A 543 -43.34 21.03 -0.84
CA THR A 543 -42.41 19.99 -0.37
C THR A 543 -42.19 18.93 -1.44
N ILE A 544 -41.00 18.33 -1.49
CA ILE A 544 -40.70 17.23 -2.43
C ILE A 544 -41.69 16.08 -2.23
N GLN A 545 -42.08 15.74 -0.99
CA GLN A 545 -43.12 14.74 -0.74
C GLN A 545 -44.44 15.09 -1.44
N ARG A 546 -44.93 16.32 -1.28
CA ARG A 546 -46.23 16.71 -1.85
C ARG A 546 -46.17 16.80 -3.38
N TYR A 547 -45.08 17.31 -3.95
CA TYR A 547 -44.84 17.30 -5.39
C TYR A 547 -44.84 15.90 -6.00
N PHE A 548 -44.22 14.92 -5.33
CA PHE A 548 -44.27 13.53 -5.79
C PHE A 548 -45.68 12.94 -5.67
N GLU A 549 -46.43 13.26 -4.62
CA GLU A 549 -47.81 12.80 -4.44
C GLU A 549 -48.78 13.39 -5.48
N THR A 550 -48.70 14.69 -5.79
CA THR A 550 -49.61 15.36 -6.75
C THR A 550 -49.10 15.29 -8.20
N GLU A 551 -47.93 15.86 -8.48
CA GLU A 551 -47.41 16.07 -9.85
C GLU A 551 -46.75 14.84 -10.47
N LYS A 552 -46.48 13.81 -9.66
CA LYS A 552 -45.94 12.51 -10.11
C LYS A 552 -46.83 11.33 -9.76
N ARG A 553 -47.97 11.55 -9.07
CA ARG A 553 -48.92 10.52 -8.62
C ARG A 553 -48.22 9.35 -7.87
N CYS A 554 -47.14 9.67 -7.16
CA CYS A 554 -46.21 8.72 -6.55
C CYS A 554 -46.09 9.02 -5.06
N LYS A 555 -46.87 8.31 -4.24
CA LYS A 555 -46.86 8.48 -2.79
C LYS A 555 -45.63 7.82 -2.17
N LEU A 556 -44.72 8.63 -1.63
CA LEU A 556 -43.47 8.16 -1.01
C LEU A 556 -43.75 7.38 0.28
N ARG A 557 -43.00 6.30 0.53
CA ARG A 557 -43.10 5.45 1.73
C ARG A 557 -42.22 5.91 2.89
N TYR A 558 -41.07 6.50 2.58
CA TYR A 558 -40.03 6.90 3.53
C TYR A 558 -39.69 8.39 3.43
N PRO A 559 -40.66 9.33 3.52
CA PRO A 559 -40.42 10.76 3.30
C PRO A 559 -39.58 11.44 4.40
N GLN A 560 -39.25 10.72 5.48
CA GLN A 560 -38.31 11.15 6.53
C GLN A 560 -36.84 10.77 6.25
N MET A 561 -36.58 10.00 5.18
CA MET A 561 -35.23 9.68 4.71
C MET A 561 -34.64 10.80 3.85
N PRO A 562 -33.32 11.01 3.84
CA PRO A 562 -32.69 12.07 3.06
C PRO A 562 -32.90 11.91 1.54
N THR A 563 -32.85 13.02 0.80
CA THR A 563 -32.76 13.01 -0.66
C THR A 563 -31.32 12.84 -1.15
N LEU A 564 -31.12 12.35 -2.37
CA LEU A 564 -29.82 12.41 -3.06
C LEU A 564 -29.73 13.74 -3.83
N TRP A 565 -28.66 14.49 -3.61
CA TRP A 565 -28.27 15.57 -4.53
C TRP A 565 -27.54 14.97 -5.72
N VAL A 566 -28.11 15.18 -6.90
CA VAL A 566 -27.66 14.60 -8.18
C VAL A 566 -27.46 15.67 -9.26
N GLY A 567 -26.89 15.27 -10.40
CA GLY A 567 -26.71 16.14 -11.56
C GLY A 567 -25.39 16.92 -11.55
N SER A 568 -25.36 18.07 -12.23
CA SER A 568 -24.14 18.89 -12.32
C SER A 568 -23.82 19.56 -11.00
N SER A 569 -22.59 19.38 -10.50
CA SER A 569 -22.11 20.07 -9.29
C SER A 569 -21.97 21.58 -9.45
N ALA A 570 -21.98 22.10 -10.68
CA ALA A 570 -22.06 23.54 -10.97
C ALA A 570 -23.48 24.14 -10.76
N ARG A 571 -24.46 23.31 -10.38
CA ARG A 571 -25.78 23.75 -9.89
C ARG A 571 -25.90 23.38 -8.41
N SER A 572 -25.03 23.96 -7.58
CA SER A 572 -25.09 23.86 -6.12
C SER A 572 -26.34 24.53 -5.56
N ASP A 573 -26.70 25.68 -6.14
CA ASP A 573 -27.67 26.62 -5.56
C ASP A 573 -29.11 26.29 -5.97
N ASN A 574 -29.26 25.48 -7.03
CA ASN A 574 -30.50 24.81 -7.42
C ASN A 574 -30.20 23.32 -7.67
N PRO A 575 -30.05 22.52 -6.60
CA PRO A 575 -29.65 21.12 -6.70
C PRO A 575 -30.82 20.26 -7.19
N ILE A 576 -30.56 19.33 -8.12
CA ILE A 576 -31.54 18.29 -8.45
C ILE A 576 -31.57 17.32 -7.26
N LEU A 577 -32.72 17.21 -6.59
CA LEU A 577 -32.94 16.35 -5.44
C LEU A 577 -33.91 15.21 -5.81
N VAL A 578 -33.53 13.97 -5.50
CA VAL A 578 -34.38 12.78 -5.75
C VAL A 578 -34.56 11.94 -4.47
N PRO A 579 -35.76 11.40 -4.17
CA PRO A 579 -35.97 10.50 -3.04
C PRO A 579 -35.17 9.19 -3.18
N ILE A 580 -34.51 8.74 -2.10
CA ILE A 580 -33.69 7.52 -2.14
C ILE A 580 -34.48 6.24 -2.45
N GLU A 581 -35.78 6.20 -2.14
CA GLU A 581 -36.63 5.03 -2.43
C GLU A 581 -36.95 4.84 -3.92
N LEU A 582 -36.70 5.86 -4.74
CA LEU A 582 -36.86 5.85 -6.19
C LEU A 582 -35.52 5.67 -6.92
N CYS A 583 -34.48 5.24 -6.19
CA CYS A 583 -33.11 5.13 -6.68
C CYS A 583 -32.54 3.71 -6.49
N THR A 584 -31.85 3.21 -7.52
CA THR A 584 -31.08 1.96 -7.51
C THR A 584 -29.63 2.25 -7.90
N ILE A 585 -28.66 1.64 -7.24
CA ILE A 585 -27.23 1.84 -7.55
C ILE A 585 -26.88 1.16 -8.89
N GLU A 586 -26.19 1.86 -9.79
CA GLU A 586 -25.75 1.28 -11.08
C GLU A 586 -24.70 0.17 -10.85
N ASP A 587 -24.73 -0.87 -11.68
CA ASP A 587 -23.77 -1.96 -11.65
C ASP A 587 -22.41 -1.57 -12.26
N ASN A 588 -21.42 -2.49 -12.19
CA ASN A 588 -20.12 -2.36 -12.85
C ASN A 588 -19.31 -1.08 -12.49
N GLN A 589 -19.69 -0.36 -11.43
CA GLN A 589 -19.09 0.92 -11.05
C GLN A 589 -17.75 0.78 -10.31
N THR A 590 -16.68 1.30 -10.91
CA THR A 590 -15.36 1.34 -10.27
C THR A 590 -15.21 2.55 -9.35
N ILE A 591 -15.13 2.33 -8.04
CA ILE A 591 -14.68 3.36 -7.09
C ILE A 591 -13.20 3.18 -6.73
N ASN A 592 -12.53 4.29 -6.34
CA ASN A 592 -11.13 4.34 -5.91
C ASN A 592 -10.96 4.50 -4.40
N ARG A 593 -12.03 4.27 -3.63
CA ARG A 593 -12.01 4.41 -2.17
C ARG A 593 -11.14 3.35 -1.50
N LYS A 594 -10.54 3.73 -0.39
CA LYS A 594 -9.94 2.80 0.58
C LYS A 594 -11.05 1.97 1.21
N MET A 595 -10.92 0.65 1.17
CA MET A 595 -11.79 -0.29 1.88
C MET A 595 -11.67 -0.15 3.41
N THR A 596 -12.72 -0.50 4.15
CA THR A 596 -12.71 -0.55 5.62
C THR A 596 -11.94 -1.76 6.18
N GLU A 597 -11.72 -1.82 7.51
CA GLU A 597 -11.16 -3.05 8.15
C GLU A 597 -12.10 -4.27 8.00
N GLY A 598 -13.40 -4.07 7.72
CA GLY A 598 -14.38 -5.14 7.46
C GLY A 598 -14.23 -5.68 6.04
N GLN A 599 -14.53 -4.84 5.05
CA GLN A 599 -14.36 -5.13 3.62
C GLN A 599 -12.99 -5.73 3.29
N THR A 600 -11.90 -5.15 3.81
CA THR A 600 -10.53 -5.63 3.56
C THR A 600 -10.30 -7.05 4.11
N ARG A 601 -10.89 -7.38 5.27
CA ARG A 601 -10.78 -8.72 5.87
C ARG A 601 -11.53 -9.77 5.05
N ASN A 602 -12.71 -9.41 4.57
CA ASN A 602 -13.54 -10.28 3.73
C ASN A 602 -12.85 -10.50 2.37
N MET A 603 -12.40 -9.42 1.71
CA MET A 603 -11.57 -9.45 0.50
C MET A 603 -10.37 -10.40 0.64
N ILE A 604 -9.60 -10.30 1.73
CA ILE A 604 -8.45 -11.18 1.98
C ILE A 604 -8.88 -12.65 2.20
N ARG A 605 -9.96 -12.89 2.96
CA ARG A 605 -10.51 -14.24 3.20
C ARG A 605 -10.83 -14.95 1.89
N TYR A 606 -11.48 -14.28 0.94
CA TYR A 606 -11.89 -14.88 -0.34
C TYR A 606 -10.78 -14.89 -1.41
N ALA A 607 -9.89 -13.90 -1.43
CA ALA A 607 -8.82 -13.81 -2.43
C ALA A 607 -7.62 -14.73 -2.14
N ALA A 608 -7.34 -15.03 -0.86
CA ALA A 608 -6.16 -15.79 -0.43
C ALA A 608 -6.37 -17.32 -0.53
N THR A 609 -6.39 -17.78 -1.79
CA THR A 609 -6.61 -19.16 -2.25
C THR A 609 -5.31 -19.99 -2.33
N SER A 610 -5.42 -21.33 -2.34
CA SER A 610 -4.28 -22.25 -2.54
C SER A 610 -3.66 -22.12 -3.93
N THR A 611 -2.48 -22.70 -4.16
CA THR A 611 -1.81 -22.63 -5.47
C THR A 611 -2.66 -23.23 -6.57
N THR A 612 -3.21 -24.44 -6.40
CA THR A 612 -4.11 -25.08 -7.38
C THR A 612 -5.28 -24.17 -7.77
N VAL A 613 -5.99 -23.60 -6.79
CA VAL A 613 -7.14 -22.72 -7.06
C VAL A 613 -6.69 -21.42 -7.74
N ARG A 614 -5.52 -20.86 -7.38
CA ARG A 614 -4.98 -19.67 -8.04
C ARG A 614 -4.56 -19.95 -9.49
N LYS A 615 -3.89 -21.09 -9.75
CA LYS A 615 -3.51 -21.52 -11.11
C LYS A 615 -4.75 -21.67 -11.99
N ASN A 616 -5.79 -22.35 -11.50
CA ASN A 616 -7.06 -22.51 -12.22
C ASN A 616 -7.72 -21.15 -12.54
N LYS A 617 -7.77 -20.20 -11.59
CA LYS A 617 -8.31 -18.85 -11.83
C LYS A 617 -7.48 -18.01 -12.80
N ILE A 618 -6.16 -18.24 -12.90
CA ILE A 618 -5.32 -17.61 -13.93
C ILE A 618 -5.62 -18.21 -15.30
N MET A 619 -5.73 -19.54 -15.41
CA MET A 619 -6.10 -20.21 -16.66
C MET A 619 -7.49 -19.81 -17.15
N GLU A 620 -8.47 -19.71 -16.26
CA GLU A 620 -9.80 -19.17 -16.58
C GLU A 620 -9.71 -17.73 -17.13
N GLY A 621 -8.87 -16.89 -16.52
CA GLY A 621 -8.60 -15.53 -17.00
C GLY A 621 -8.02 -15.50 -18.42
N ILE A 622 -7.03 -16.36 -18.71
CA ILE A 622 -6.43 -16.50 -20.05
C ILE A 622 -7.47 -16.93 -21.09
N THR A 623 -8.29 -17.94 -20.76
CA THR A 623 -9.40 -18.40 -21.63
C THR A 623 -10.42 -17.28 -21.87
N ARG A 624 -10.83 -16.54 -20.84
CA ARG A 624 -11.74 -15.39 -20.96
C ARG A 624 -11.14 -14.21 -21.74
N ALA A 625 -9.81 -14.06 -21.74
CA ALA A 625 -9.12 -13.03 -22.51
C ALA A 625 -9.09 -13.33 -24.02
N ASN A 626 -9.12 -14.61 -24.39
CA ASN A 626 -9.23 -15.10 -25.77
C ASN A 626 -8.18 -14.52 -26.75
N PHE A 627 -6.96 -14.24 -26.26
CA PHE A 627 -5.93 -13.47 -26.97
C PHE A 627 -5.72 -13.91 -28.42
N ASN A 628 -5.44 -15.21 -28.64
CA ASN A 628 -4.96 -15.73 -29.93
C ASN A 628 -6.04 -15.70 -31.04
N ASN A 629 -7.32 -15.54 -30.68
CA ASN A 629 -8.42 -15.45 -31.64
C ASN A 629 -8.79 -13.99 -31.99
N HIS A 630 -8.31 -13.00 -31.23
CA HIS A 630 -8.69 -11.61 -31.40
C HIS A 630 -8.08 -10.99 -32.68
N PRO A 631 -8.85 -10.28 -33.54
CA PRO A 631 -8.36 -9.77 -34.81
C PRO A 631 -7.09 -8.92 -34.73
N THR A 632 -6.97 -8.01 -33.75
CA THR A 632 -5.78 -7.16 -33.56
C THR A 632 -4.56 -7.99 -33.18
N VAL A 633 -4.71 -8.96 -32.27
CA VAL A 633 -3.61 -9.82 -31.84
C VAL A 633 -3.09 -10.67 -33.01
N ARG A 634 -4.02 -11.17 -33.84
CA ARG A 634 -3.72 -11.91 -35.08
C ARG A 634 -3.09 -11.03 -36.17
N GLU A 635 -3.53 -9.79 -36.36
CA GLU A 635 -2.92 -8.86 -37.33
C GLU A 635 -1.46 -8.56 -36.98
N PHE A 636 -1.15 -8.39 -35.69
CA PHE A 636 0.23 -8.24 -35.18
C PHE A 636 1.07 -9.52 -35.25
N GLY A 637 0.47 -10.67 -35.59
CA GLY A 637 1.15 -11.96 -35.61
C GLY A 637 1.62 -12.42 -34.22
N PHE A 638 0.99 -11.92 -33.16
CA PHE A 638 1.33 -12.26 -31.78
C PHE A 638 0.53 -13.48 -31.31
N SER A 639 1.12 -14.31 -30.44
CA SER A 639 0.38 -15.37 -29.75
C SER A 639 0.92 -15.63 -28.34
N VAL A 640 0.01 -15.99 -27.45
CA VAL A 640 0.24 -16.28 -26.03
C VAL A 640 0.20 -17.79 -25.81
N SER A 641 1.17 -18.32 -25.07
CA SER A 641 1.17 -19.71 -24.59
C SER A 641 -0.05 -20.00 -23.70
N SER A 642 -0.64 -21.19 -23.85
CA SER A 642 -1.67 -21.74 -22.97
C SER A 642 -1.10 -22.51 -21.77
N ALA A 643 0.21 -22.46 -21.56
CA ALA A 643 0.91 -23.14 -20.47
C ALA A 643 1.85 -22.19 -19.72
N PHE A 644 1.98 -22.41 -18.41
CA PHE A 644 2.90 -21.69 -17.53
C PHE A 644 4.35 -22.05 -17.85
N GLU A 645 5.23 -21.04 -17.78
CA GLU A 645 6.68 -21.28 -17.91
C GLU A 645 7.19 -22.17 -16.77
N LYS A 646 8.04 -23.14 -17.15
CA LYS A 646 8.78 -24.05 -16.27
C LYS A 646 10.24 -23.62 -16.23
N LEU A 647 10.83 -23.60 -15.04
CA LEU A 647 12.23 -23.22 -14.84
C LEU A 647 12.82 -23.89 -13.60
N ASP A 648 14.15 -24.02 -13.57
CA ASP A 648 14.90 -24.41 -12.38
C ASP A 648 15.00 -23.21 -11.41
N ALA A 649 14.67 -23.46 -10.15
CA ALA A 649 14.91 -22.55 -9.02
C ALA A 649 15.88 -23.20 -8.02
N ARG A 650 16.43 -22.41 -7.09
CA ARG A 650 17.29 -22.89 -5.99
C ARG A 650 16.63 -22.62 -4.65
N ILE A 651 16.74 -23.54 -3.68
CA ILE A 651 16.35 -23.30 -2.28
C ILE A 651 17.62 -23.03 -1.49
N LEU A 652 17.83 -21.75 -1.16
CA LEU A 652 18.94 -21.26 -0.36
C LEU A 652 18.92 -21.87 1.05
N PRO A 653 20.08 -22.23 1.63
CA PRO A 653 20.15 -22.66 3.02
C PRO A 653 19.81 -21.48 3.95
N PRO A 654 18.97 -21.68 4.99
CA PRO A 654 18.70 -20.64 5.98
C PRO A 654 19.89 -20.47 6.94
N PRO A 655 20.02 -19.29 7.58
CA PRO A 655 21.05 -19.07 8.60
C PRO A 655 20.79 -19.89 9.87
N ARG A 656 21.88 -20.22 10.57
CA ARG A 656 21.81 -20.52 12.01
C ARG A 656 21.74 -19.24 12.81
N LEU A 657 20.94 -19.25 13.88
CA LEU A 657 20.70 -18.07 14.72
C LEU A 657 21.23 -18.30 16.14
N GLY A 658 22.09 -17.39 16.61
CA GLY A 658 22.61 -17.40 17.96
C GLY A 658 21.67 -16.69 18.95
N TYR A 659 21.43 -17.35 20.08
CA TYR A 659 20.74 -16.85 21.28
C TYR A 659 21.73 -16.83 22.46
N ALA A 660 21.28 -16.58 23.70
CA ALA A 660 22.15 -16.60 24.87
C ALA A 660 22.70 -18.03 25.13
N GLY A 661 23.98 -18.25 24.80
CA GLY A 661 24.70 -19.50 25.05
C GLY A 661 24.33 -20.69 24.14
N LYS A 662 23.59 -20.47 23.04
CA LYS A 662 23.01 -21.55 22.22
C LYS A 662 22.73 -21.14 20.78
N GLU A 663 22.93 -22.05 19.84
CA GLU A 663 22.44 -21.90 18.45
C GLU A 663 21.04 -22.53 18.28
N VAL A 664 20.22 -21.94 17.40
CA VAL A 664 18.98 -22.55 16.92
C VAL A 664 18.98 -22.63 15.39
N ASN A 665 18.48 -23.75 14.87
CA ASN A 665 18.25 -23.94 13.44
C ASN A 665 16.89 -23.35 13.04
N VAL A 666 16.81 -22.82 11.82
CA VAL A 666 15.56 -22.37 11.20
C VAL A 666 15.02 -23.49 10.32
N ASP A 667 13.83 -24.02 10.63
CA ASP A 667 13.09 -24.93 9.73
C ASP A 667 11.97 -24.16 9.04
N LYS A 668 11.82 -24.34 7.72
CA LYS A 668 10.73 -23.73 6.93
C LYS A 668 10.56 -22.21 7.16
N GLY A 669 11.64 -21.48 7.41
CA GLY A 669 11.60 -20.04 7.70
C GLY A 669 10.95 -19.68 9.06
N ILE A 670 10.92 -20.61 10.02
CA ILE A 670 10.40 -20.44 11.38
C ILE A 670 11.44 -21.03 12.37
N TRP A 671 11.53 -20.48 13.57
CA TRP A 671 12.30 -21.11 14.65
C TRP A 671 11.60 -20.92 16.00
N ARG A 672 11.97 -21.76 16.98
CA ARG A 672 11.70 -21.48 18.40
C ARG A 672 12.92 -20.74 18.94
N GLY A 673 12.72 -19.51 19.41
CA GLY A 673 13.77 -18.74 20.08
C GLY A 673 14.04 -19.27 21.48
N ASP A 674 15.23 -18.98 21.99
CA ASP A 674 15.64 -19.26 23.37
C ASP A 674 15.77 -17.92 24.14
N LYS A 675 16.45 -17.91 25.29
CA LYS A 675 16.76 -16.68 26.04
C LYS A 675 17.49 -15.66 25.15
N PHE A 676 17.02 -14.40 25.16
CA PHE A 676 17.50 -13.35 24.27
C PHE A 676 19.01 -13.11 24.44
N PHE A 677 19.75 -13.04 23.32
CA PHE A 677 21.22 -12.89 23.32
C PHE A 677 21.71 -11.71 24.18
N GLN A 678 20.97 -10.61 24.17
CA GLN A 678 21.09 -9.52 25.11
C GLN A 678 19.68 -9.15 25.57
N ALA A 679 19.21 -9.82 26.62
CA ALA A 679 18.02 -9.43 27.35
C ALA A 679 18.26 -8.12 28.14
N VAL A 680 17.24 -7.30 28.31
CA VAL A 680 17.26 -6.10 29.16
C VAL A 680 16.55 -6.33 30.49
N THR A 681 16.90 -5.53 31.49
CA THR A 681 16.18 -5.40 32.75
C THR A 681 15.20 -4.23 32.68
N ILE A 682 13.98 -4.41 33.20
CA ILE A 682 12.93 -3.41 33.32
C ILE A 682 12.57 -3.29 34.81
N ASN A 683 12.84 -2.13 35.39
CA ASN A 683 12.70 -1.86 36.82
C ASN A 683 11.34 -1.24 37.14
N LYS A 684 10.85 -0.34 36.28
CA LYS A 684 9.59 0.39 36.48
C LYS A 684 8.78 0.47 35.19
N TRP A 685 7.55 -0.04 35.23
CA TRP A 685 6.59 0.02 34.12
C TRP A 685 5.16 -0.02 34.65
N THR A 686 4.20 0.37 33.80
CA THR A 686 2.77 0.32 34.13
C THR A 686 1.92 0.08 32.86
N ILE A 687 0.62 -0.16 33.07
CA ILE A 687 -0.40 -0.32 32.03
C ILE A 687 -1.40 0.84 32.15
N VAL A 688 -1.70 1.49 31.02
CA VAL A 688 -2.63 2.61 30.92
C VAL A 688 -3.61 2.44 29.74
N CYS A 689 -4.88 2.80 29.95
CA CYS A 689 -5.95 2.68 28.95
C CYS A 689 -6.31 4.04 28.33
N ALA A 690 -6.02 4.19 27.03
CA ALA A 690 -6.36 5.36 26.20
C ALA A 690 -7.65 5.12 25.40
N ASP A 691 -8.72 4.71 26.10
CA ASP A 691 -10.04 4.38 25.55
C ASP A 691 -11.14 4.85 26.54
N ARG A 692 -12.34 5.18 26.04
CA ARG A 692 -13.53 5.39 26.89
C ARG A 692 -14.14 4.08 27.40
N ARG A 693 -13.77 2.95 26.80
CA ARG A 693 -14.22 1.60 27.16
C ARG A 693 -13.01 0.72 27.49
N PRO A 694 -12.35 0.92 28.64
CA PRO A 694 -11.20 0.11 29.04
C PRO A 694 -11.59 -1.38 29.20
N PRO A 695 -10.63 -2.32 29.04
CA PRO A 695 -10.81 -3.70 29.46
C PRO A 695 -11.10 -3.82 30.97
N ARG A 696 -11.61 -4.98 31.42
CA ARG A 696 -11.83 -5.23 32.85
C ARG A 696 -10.49 -5.30 33.59
N PRO A 697 -10.42 -5.01 34.90
CA PRO A 697 -9.19 -5.13 35.68
C PRO A 697 -8.48 -6.48 35.52
N ASP A 698 -9.23 -7.60 35.41
CA ASP A 698 -8.65 -8.93 35.19
C ASP A 698 -8.04 -9.14 33.80
N ASP A 699 -8.57 -8.49 32.77
CA ASP A 699 -7.98 -8.52 31.43
C ASP A 699 -6.60 -7.80 31.43
N LEU A 700 -6.46 -6.75 32.25
CA LEU A 700 -5.21 -6.03 32.46
C LEU A 700 -4.24 -6.79 33.39
N ARG A 701 -4.73 -7.42 34.47
CA ARG A 701 -3.93 -8.32 35.32
C ARG A 701 -3.38 -9.50 34.55
N ASN A 702 -4.18 -10.10 33.66
CA ASN A 702 -3.73 -11.15 32.75
C ASN A 702 -2.66 -10.64 31.77
N LEU A 703 -2.81 -9.44 31.18
CA LEU A 703 -1.74 -8.84 30.39
C LEU A 703 -0.43 -8.71 31.20
N ALA A 704 -0.50 -8.25 32.45
CA ALA A 704 0.68 -8.11 33.31
C ALA A 704 1.34 -9.47 33.63
N SER A 705 0.58 -10.45 34.11
CA SER A 705 1.13 -11.75 34.51
C SER A 705 1.67 -12.57 33.33
N GLN A 706 1.05 -12.46 32.15
CA GLN A 706 1.55 -13.09 30.92
C GLN A 706 2.90 -12.46 30.51
N LEU A 707 3.05 -11.13 30.56
CA LEU A 707 4.32 -10.46 30.27
C LEU A 707 5.42 -10.90 31.26
N LEU A 708 5.13 -10.93 32.57
CA LEU A 708 6.10 -11.33 33.60
C LEU A 708 6.55 -12.80 33.44
N ARG A 709 5.64 -13.71 33.10
CA ARG A 709 5.98 -15.12 32.91
C ARG A 709 6.82 -15.37 31.65
N GLU A 710 6.42 -14.83 30.51
CA GLU A 710 7.16 -15.01 29.26
C GLU A 710 8.51 -14.27 29.27
N ALA A 711 8.65 -13.21 30.08
CA ALA A 711 9.92 -12.50 30.29
C ALA A 711 10.99 -13.39 30.94
N ARG A 712 10.62 -14.11 32.01
CA ARG A 712 11.52 -15.09 32.67
C ARG A 712 12.01 -16.16 31.69
N GLY A 713 11.11 -16.68 30.85
CA GLY A 713 11.45 -17.62 29.78
C GLY A 713 12.37 -17.01 28.70
N SER A 714 12.18 -15.73 28.38
CA SER A 714 13.01 -14.97 27.44
C SER A 714 14.36 -14.51 28.02
N GLY A 715 14.62 -14.76 29.31
CA GLY A 715 15.80 -14.25 30.02
C GLY A 715 15.74 -12.77 30.41
N MET A 716 14.60 -12.09 30.20
CA MET A 716 14.38 -10.72 30.64
C MET A 716 14.04 -10.65 32.12
N GLN A 717 14.67 -9.72 32.83
CA GLN A 717 14.30 -9.37 34.20
C GLN A 717 13.27 -8.24 34.15
N ILE A 718 12.06 -8.47 34.64
CA ILE A 718 11.00 -7.45 34.69
C ILE A 718 10.42 -7.44 36.11
N GLY A 719 10.47 -6.28 36.77
CA GLY A 719 9.82 -6.07 38.07
C GLY A 719 8.29 -6.05 37.96
N GLU A 720 7.59 -6.10 39.09
CA GLU A 720 6.11 -6.07 39.09
C GLU A 720 5.55 -4.77 38.50
N ALA A 721 4.36 -4.86 37.88
CA ALA A 721 3.74 -3.73 37.20
C ALA A 721 3.14 -2.73 38.19
N GLU A 722 3.50 -1.44 38.07
CA GLU A 722 3.01 -0.42 39.01
C GLU A 722 1.50 -0.20 38.86
N GLN A 723 0.78 -0.26 39.98
CA GLN A 723 -0.67 -0.19 40.09
C GLN A 723 -1.10 1.01 40.96
N PRO A 724 -2.36 1.51 40.82
CA PRO A 724 -3.43 1.00 39.96
C PRO A 724 -3.24 1.34 38.47
N PHE A 725 -3.65 0.42 37.59
CA PHE A 725 -3.70 0.68 36.15
C PHE A 725 -4.77 1.74 35.85
N CYS A 726 -4.36 2.83 35.21
CA CYS A 726 -5.21 4.01 35.03
C CYS A 726 -5.89 4.06 33.66
N THR A 727 -7.01 4.77 33.57
CA THR A 727 -7.67 5.12 32.31
C THR A 727 -7.59 6.62 32.10
N ILE A 728 -7.04 7.04 30.96
CA ILE A 728 -6.73 8.46 30.66
C ILE A 728 -7.75 9.11 29.69
N GLY A 729 -8.81 8.39 29.35
CA GLY A 729 -9.79 8.81 28.34
C GLY A 729 -9.23 8.71 26.92
N ASP A 730 -9.84 9.43 25.99
CA ASP A 730 -9.56 9.33 24.55
C ASP A 730 -9.19 10.67 23.87
N ARG A 731 -9.20 11.79 24.61
CA ARG A 731 -8.88 13.12 24.07
C ARG A 731 -7.38 13.35 24.09
N ASN A 732 -6.84 13.92 23.01
CA ASN A 732 -5.41 14.21 22.85
C ASN A 732 -4.81 14.99 24.04
N MET A 733 -5.52 15.99 24.59
CA MET A 733 -5.06 16.77 25.73
C MET A 733 -4.89 15.94 27.02
N ASP A 734 -5.78 15.00 27.30
CA ASP A 734 -5.72 14.18 28.52
C ASP A 734 -4.58 13.17 28.43
N ILE A 735 -4.41 12.57 27.24
CA ILE A 735 -3.28 11.69 26.90
C ILE A 735 -1.94 12.45 27.07
N LYS A 736 -1.84 13.68 26.54
CA LYS A 736 -0.64 14.53 26.68
C LYS A 736 -0.37 14.91 28.13
N LYS A 737 -1.38 15.28 28.91
CA LYS A 737 -1.24 15.57 30.36
C LYS A 737 -0.69 14.37 31.12
N TYR A 738 -1.20 13.16 30.86
CA TYR A 738 -0.70 11.94 31.49
C TYR A 738 0.78 11.68 31.19
N PHE A 739 1.20 11.75 29.92
CA PHE A 739 2.61 11.51 29.60
C PHE A 739 3.53 12.52 30.28
N THR A 740 3.14 13.80 30.33
CA THR A 740 3.90 14.84 31.06
C THR A 740 4.06 14.50 32.55
N SER A 741 3.01 14.02 33.24
CA SER A 741 3.08 13.72 34.68
C SER A 741 3.84 12.44 35.03
N VAL A 742 4.15 11.58 34.05
CA VAL A 742 4.96 10.35 34.24
C VAL A 742 6.33 10.40 33.54
N LYS A 743 6.76 11.58 33.08
CA LYS A 743 8.06 11.76 32.41
C LYS A 743 9.21 11.27 33.29
N GLY A 744 10.00 10.32 32.78
CA GLY A 744 11.15 9.74 33.49
C GLY A 744 10.79 8.76 34.63
N LYS A 745 9.51 8.44 34.86
CA LYS A 745 9.10 7.52 35.94
C LYS A 745 9.24 6.04 35.58
N TYR A 746 9.08 5.70 34.30
CA TYR A 746 9.01 4.33 33.80
C TYR A 746 9.99 4.09 32.64
N ASP A 747 10.59 2.90 32.60
CA ASP A 747 11.44 2.43 31.49
C ASP A 747 10.60 2.20 30.22
N VAL A 748 9.37 1.70 30.39
CA VAL A 748 8.38 1.51 29.32
C VAL A 748 6.95 1.62 29.85
N ILE A 749 6.05 2.18 29.04
CA ILE A 749 4.62 2.26 29.34
C ILE A 749 3.84 1.40 28.34
N PHE A 750 3.03 0.46 28.84
CA PHE A 750 2.12 -0.35 28.01
C PHE A 750 0.79 0.39 27.86
N VAL A 751 0.43 0.74 26.62
CA VAL A 751 -0.74 1.59 26.34
C VAL A 751 -1.82 0.80 25.63
N VAL A 752 -2.93 0.52 26.31
CA VAL A 752 -4.10 -0.09 25.70
C VAL A 752 -4.83 0.98 24.87
N VAL A 753 -5.03 0.71 23.58
CA VAL A 753 -5.68 1.62 22.63
C VAL A 753 -6.89 0.95 21.95
N PRO A 754 -7.91 1.71 21.53
CA PRO A 754 -9.05 1.17 20.78
C PRO A 754 -8.63 0.45 19.48
N ASN A 755 -9.57 -0.32 18.94
CA ASN A 755 -9.33 -1.07 17.71
C ASN A 755 -9.24 -0.19 16.46
N SER A 756 -9.81 1.01 16.51
CA SER A 756 -9.86 2.03 15.45
C SER A 756 -9.97 3.42 16.09
N GLY A 757 -9.58 4.46 15.36
CA GLY A 757 -9.58 5.84 15.84
C GLY A 757 -8.16 6.43 16.05
N PRO A 758 -8.07 7.74 16.30
CA PRO A 758 -6.80 8.50 16.32
C PRO A 758 -5.96 8.31 17.59
N GLN A 759 -6.45 7.58 18.60
CA GLN A 759 -5.82 7.47 19.91
C GLN A 759 -4.39 6.90 19.84
N TYR A 760 -4.09 6.02 18.88
CA TYR A 760 -2.71 5.55 18.64
C TYR A 760 -1.76 6.69 18.22
N SER A 761 -2.24 7.62 17.38
CA SER A 761 -1.48 8.80 16.98
C SER A 761 -1.31 9.77 18.15
N TYR A 762 -2.39 10.09 18.89
CA TYR A 762 -2.30 10.95 20.08
C TYR A 762 -1.29 10.42 21.11
N VAL A 763 -1.30 9.12 21.39
CA VAL A 763 -0.32 8.45 22.26
C VAL A 763 1.10 8.60 21.72
N LYS A 764 1.31 8.44 20.41
CA LYS A 764 2.65 8.49 19.80
C LYS A 764 3.20 9.91 19.71
N THR A 765 2.40 10.90 19.31
CA THR A 765 2.82 12.31 19.30
C THR A 765 3.06 12.84 20.72
N ALA A 766 2.20 12.50 21.70
CA ALA A 766 2.45 12.86 23.09
C ALA A 766 3.75 12.24 23.64
N ALA A 767 3.92 10.92 23.50
CA ALA A 767 5.05 10.22 24.09
C ALA A 767 6.39 10.49 23.38
N GLU A 768 6.43 10.47 22.03
CA GLU A 768 7.68 10.46 21.26
C GLU A 768 8.10 11.87 20.77
N ILE A 769 7.14 12.77 20.53
CA ILE A 769 7.41 14.14 20.05
C ILE A 769 7.36 15.17 21.19
N ASN A 770 6.41 15.06 22.13
CA ASN A 770 6.19 16.11 23.13
C ASN A 770 6.88 15.88 24.49
N VAL A 771 7.03 14.63 24.93
CA VAL A 771 7.46 14.32 26.32
C VAL A 771 8.80 13.59 26.38
N GLY A 772 8.97 12.54 25.58
CA GLY A 772 10.16 11.67 25.58
C GLY A 772 9.99 10.41 26.44
N CYS A 773 8.89 9.66 26.26
CA CYS A 773 8.58 8.42 26.97
C CYS A 773 8.47 7.22 26.02
N LEU A 774 9.06 6.07 26.40
CA LEU A 774 8.97 4.84 25.59
C LEU A 774 7.60 4.15 25.78
N THR A 775 6.95 3.79 24.67
CA THR A 775 5.58 3.22 24.69
C THR A 775 5.40 1.98 23.82
N GLN A 776 4.78 0.95 24.41
CA GLN A 776 4.32 -0.27 23.73
C GLN A 776 2.79 -0.31 23.69
N CYS A 777 2.19 0.12 22.57
CA CYS A 777 0.74 0.11 22.41
C CYS A 777 0.20 -1.31 22.15
N VAL A 778 -0.99 -1.62 22.65
CA VAL A 778 -1.71 -2.90 22.45
C VAL A 778 -3.18 -2.59 22.13
N LYS A 779 -3.76 -3.17 21.07
CA LYS A 779 -5.20 -2.98 20.76
C LYS A 779 -6.07 -3.71 21.80
N VAL A 780 -7.19 -3.12 22.21
CA VAL A 780 -8.17 -3.75 23.14
C VAL A 780 -8.51 -5.19 22.73
N ARG A 781 -8.77 -5.47 21.44
CA ARG A 781 -9.06 -6.85 20.95
C ARG A 781 -7.93 -7.87 21.14
N THR A 782 -6.71 -7.40 21.40
CA THR A 782 -5.54 -8.23 21.68
C THR A 782 -5.38 -8.47 23.19
N VAL A 783 -5.69 -7.48 24.04
CA VAL A 783 -5.75 -7.66 25.51
C VAL A 783 -6.81 -8.71 25.87
N LEU A 784 -8.02 -8.57 25.32
CA LEU A 784 -9.14 -9.51 25.49
C LEU A 784 -8.89 -10.93 24.92
N LYS A 785 -7.73 -11.17 24.28
CA LYS A 785 -7.32 -12.47 23.73
C LYS A 785 -5.86 -12.80 24.05
N MET A 786 -5.35 -12.27 25.16
CA MET A 786 -3.94 -12.42 25.56
C MET A 786 -3.56 -13.89 25.82
N ASN A 787 -2.34 -14.25 25.43
CA ASN A 787 -1.78 -15.60 25.53
C ASN A 787 -0.23 -15.51 25.47
N SER A 788 0.47 -16.56 25.91
CA SER A 788 1.94 -16.66 25.91
C SER A 788 2.59 -16.17 24.62
N GLN A 789 2.18 -16.70 23.47
CA GLN A 789 2.79 -16.34 22.19
C GLN A 789 2.57 -14.85 21.83
N THR A 790 1.47 -14.26 22.27
CA THR A 790 1.19 -12.82 22.09
C THR A 790 2.04 -11.96 23.03
N ALA A 791 2.19 -12.36 24.29
CA ALA A 791 3.06 -11.68 25.26
C ALA A 791 4.54 -11.76 24.84
N LEU A 792 5.04 -12.94 24.43
CA LEU A 792 6.37 -13.10 23.85
C LEU A 792 6.58 -12.20 22.61
N ASN A 793 5.58 -12.10 21.73
CA ASN A 793 5.62 -11.19 20.58
C ASN A 793 5.51 -9.70 20.95
N LEU A 794 5.18 -9.33 22.19
CA LEU A 794 5.35 -7.97 22.72
C LEU A 794 6.76 -7.79 23.29
N LEU A 795 7.24 -8.74 24.08
CA LEU A 795 8.59 -8.73 24.69
C LEU A 795 9.71 -8.68 23.66
N LEU A 796 9.59 -9.41 22.54
CA LEU A 796 10.49 -9.32 21.39
C LEU A 796 10.67 -7.87 20.87
N LYS A 797 9.62 -7.03 20.96
CA LYS A 797 9.68 -5.61 20.59
C LYS A 797 10.23 -4.75 21.72
N VAL A 798 9.79 -4.99 22.95
CA VAL A 798 10.20 -4.20 24.14
C VAL A 798 11.69 -4.36 24.42
N ASN A 799 12.23 -5.58 24.31
CA ASN A 799 13.66 -5.84 24.42
C ASN A 799 14.45 -5.05 23.38
N ALA A 800 14.06 -5.14 22.10
CA ALA A 800 14.70 -4.39 21.01
C ALA A 800 14.65 -2.86 21.22
N LYS A 801 13.50 -2.33 21.65
CA LYS A 801 13.30 -0.89 21.94
C LYS A 801 14.21 -0.34 23.02
N LEU A 802 14.48 -1.15 24.04
CA LEU A 802 15.39 -0.85 25.15
C LEU A 802 16.86 -1.17 24.80
N ASN A 803 17.19 -1.18 23.49
CA ASN A 803 18.50 -1.51 22.92
C ASN A 803 19.01 -2.93 23.23
N GLY A 804 18.13 -3.86 23.60
CA GLY A 804 18.42 -5.29 23.68
C GLY A 804 18.63 -5.93 22.31
N THR A 805 19.08 -7.19 22.32
CA THR A 805 19.32 -8.01 21.14
C THR A 805 18.63 -9.36 21.32
N ASN A 806 17.67 -9.70 20.48
CA ASN A 806 16.92 -10.96 20.65
C ASN A 806 17.78 -12.16 20.21
N HIS A 807 18.38 -12.05 19.02
CA HIS A 807 19.19 -13.09 18.38
C HIS A 807 20.18 -12.47 17.38
N PHE A 808 21.08 -13.26 16.83
CA PHE A 808 22.04 -12.82 15.80
C PHE A 808 22.35 -13.92 14.78
N LEU A 809 22.98 -13.57 13.65
CA LEU A 809 23.48 -14.56 12.68
C LEU A 809 24.73 -15.24 13.23
N SER A 810 24.67 -16.55 13.49
CA SER A 810 25.85 -17.34 13.88
C SER A 810 26.88 -17.37 12.75
N THR A 811 26.44 -17.79 11.56
CA THR A 811 27.23 -17.74 10.33
C THR A 811 27.02 -16.39 9.67
N ARG A 812 28.08 -15.60 9.53
CA ARG A 812 28.04 -14.28 8.88
C ARG A 812 28.29 -14.40 7.37
N PRO A 813 27.49 -13.74 6.50
CA PRO A 813 27.86 -13.55 5.10
C PRO A 813 29.20 -12.79 5.00
N PRO A 814 30.12 -13.15 4.09
CA PRO A 814 31.50 -12.63 4.07
C PRO A 814 31.62 -11.10 4.01
N ILE A 815 30.63 -10.44 3.39
CA ILE A 815 30.53 -8.98 3.31
C ILE A 815 30.55 -8.31 4.71
N LEU A 816 30.01 -8.97 5.75
CA LEU A 816 29.92 -8.47 7.13
C LEU A 816 31.16 -8.76 7.99
N ASN A 817 32.24 -9.27 7.39
CA ASN A 817 33.54 -9.48 8.07
C ASN A 817 34.38 -8.19 8.15
N ARG A 818 33.93 -7.09 7.53
CA ARG A 818 34.47 -5.73 7.70
C ARG A 818 33.36 -4.78 8.16
N PRO A 819 33.65 -3.65 8.82
CA PRO A 819 32.64 -2.68 9.24
C PRO A 819 31.73 -2.28 8.08
N THR A 820 30.45 -2.63 8.17
CA THR A 820 29.47 -2.51 7.08
C THR A 820 28.20 -1.90 7.63
N MET A 821 27.69 -0.86 6.96
CA MET A 821 26.39 -0.27 7.24
C MET A 821 25.36 -0.84 6.26
N ILE A 822 24.35 -1.53 6.79
CA ILE A 822 23.19 -1.97 6.00
C ILE A 822 22.08 -0.95 6.20
N MET A 823 21.63 -0.35 5.11
CA MET A 823 20.58 0.66 5.08
C MET A 823 19.34 0.11 4.38
N GLY A 824 18.17 0.59 4.78
CA GLY A 824 16.91 0.35 4.08
C GLY A 824 16.10 1.64 3.99
N ALA A 825 15.39 1.83 2.88
CA ALA A 825 14.65 3.06 2.59
C ALA A 825 13.26 2.76 2.00
N ASP A 826 12.24 3.53 2.41
CA ASP A 826 10.84 3.45 1.94
C ASP A 826 10.25 4.87 1.88
N VAL A 827 9.40 5.12 0.89
CA VAL A 827 8.63 6.38 0.78
C VAL A 827 7.14 6.07 0.82
N THR A 828 6.45 6.62 1.83
CA THR A 828 5.02 6.45 2.02
C THR A 828 4.26 7.69 1.58
N HIS A 829 3.54 7.56 0.46
CA HIS A 829 2.66 8.59 -0.09
C HIS A 829 1.30 8.70 0.64
N PRO A 830 0.53 9.78 0.40
CA PRO A 830 -0.89 9.86 0.73
C PRO A 830 -1.78 9.00 -0.19
N SER A 831 -3.11 9.08 -0.02
CA SER A 831 -4.07 8.52 -1.00
C SER A 831 -3.92 9.24 -2.35
N PRO A 832 -4.17 8.59 -3.51
CA PRO A 832 -4.15 9.27 -4.81
C PRO A 832 -5.03 10.54 -4.86
N ASP A 833 -6.17 10.54 -4.18
CA ASP A 833 -7.11 11.67 -4.12
C ASP A 833 -6.66 12.79 -3.14
N SER A 834 -5.67 12.53 -2.28
CA SER A 834 -5.21 13.43 -1.21
C SER A 834 -3.96 14.21 -1.65
N GLN A 835 -4.14 15.32 -2.37
CA GLN A 835 -3.04 16.16 -2.85
C GLN A 835 -2.43 17.08 -1.77
N HIS A 836 -3.14 17.34 -0.67
CA HIS A 836 -2.74 18.26 0.40
C HIS A 836 -1.96 17.60 1.56
N ILE A 837 -1.41 16.39 1.34
CA ILE A 837 -0.68 15.63 2.36
C ILE A 837 0.71 15.30 1.80
N PRO A 838 1.81 15.55 2.54
CA PRO A 838 3.17 15.27 2.05
C PRO A 838 3.44 13.77 1.89
N SER A 839 4.50 13.44 1.16
CA SER A 839 5.11 12.12 1.24
C SER A 839 6.02 12.06 2.46
N VAL A 840 6.12 10.88 3.08
CA VAL A 840 7.04 10.62 4.20
C VAL A 840 8.12 9.67 3.72
N ALA A 841 9.35 10.14 3.61
CA ALA A 841 10.52 9.31 3.36
C ALA A 841 11.15 8.88 4.69
N ALA A 842 11.60 7.64 4.80
CA ALA A 842 12.39 7.18 5.92
C ALA A 842 13.51 6.24 5.49
N VAL A 843 14.67 6.40 6.12
CA VAL A 843 15.85 5.55 5.95
C VAL A 843 16.28 5.04 7.33
N THR A 844 16.52 3.75 7.42
CA THR A 844 17.12 3.12 8.60
C THR A 844 18.51 2.61 8.27
N ALA A 845 19.41 2.62 9.24
CA ALA A 845 20.78 2.14 9.07
C ALA A 845 21.22 1.30 10.27
N SER A 846 21.85 0.15 10.00
CA SER A 846 22.43 -0.69 11.04
C SER A 846 23.63 0.01 11.65
N TYR A 847 23.63 0.21 12.96
CA TYR A 847 24.76 0.82 13.68
C TYR A 847 25.56 -0.19 14.50
N ASP A 848 25.17 -1.46 14.51
CA ASP A 848 25.87 -2.53 15.23
C ASP A 848 26.46 -3.58 14.26
N PRO A 849 27.65 -4.15 14.54
CA PRO A 849 28.28 -5.13 13.63
C PRO A 849 27.51 -6.43 13.42
N LYS A 850 26.44 -6.74 14.17
CA LYS A 850 25.57 -7.91 13.95
C LYS A 850 24.37 -7.61 13.03
N ALA A 851 24.20 -6.36 12.59
CA ALA A 851 23.08 -5.91 11.75
C ALA A 851 21.68 -6.21 12.33
N PHE A 852 21.54 -6.10 13.66
CA PHE A 852 20.29 -6.29 14.39
C PHE A 852 19.69 -4.95 14.85
N LYS A 853 20.52 -3.98 15.23
CA LYS A 853 20.11 -2.68 15.77
C LYS A 853 20.23 -1.58 14.71
N TYR A 854 19.15 -0.82 14.53
CA TYR A 854 18.98 0.19 13.50
C TYR A 854 18.61 1.53 14.12
N ASN A 855 19.22 2.61 13.61
CA ASN A 855 18.78 3.98 13.86
C ASN A 855 17.92 4.46 12.69
N ILE A 856 16.99 5.38 12.94
CA ILE A 856 16.07 5.90 11.92
C ILE A 856 16.23 7.40 11.70
N CYS A 857 16.15 7.79 10.43
CA CYS A 857 16.00 9.17 9.99
C CYS A 857 14.80 9.22 9.05
N TRP A 858 13.94 10.22 9.22
CA TRP A 858 12.77 10.43 8.38
C TRP A 858 12.65 11.91 8.02
N ARG A 859 11.92 12.22 6.95
CA ARG A 859 11.66 13.59 6.47
C ARG A 859 10.27 13.69 5.83
N LEU A 860 9.77 14.92 5.76
CA LEU A 860 8.65 15.30 4.89
C LEU A 860 9.19 15.74 3.53
N GLN A 861 8.54 15.31 2.45
CA GLN A 861 8.86 15.73 1.08
C GLN A 861 7.56 15.90 0.26
N PRO A 862 7.58 16.53 -0.93
CA PRO A 862 6.37 16.89 -1.66
C PRO A 862 5.40 15.72 -1.94
N PRO A 863 4.08 15.99 -2.08
CA PRO A 863 3.09 14.97 -2.35
C PRO A 863 3.43 14.15 -3.62
N ARG A 864 3.54 12.83 -3.47
CA ARG A 864 3.93 11.85 -4.51
C ARG A 864 5.36 11.96 -5.05
N GLN A 865 6.25 12.74 -4.43
CA GLN A 865 7.68 12.70 -4.74
C GLN A 865 8.27 11.36 -4.28
N GLU A 866 8.78 10.55 -5.21
CA GLU A 866 9.34 9.21 -4.92
C GLU A 866 10.83 9.27 -4.56
N ILE A 867 11.64 10.08 -5.25
CA ILE A 867 13.08 10.23 -4.94
C ILE A 867 13.25 10.83 -3.54
N ILE A 868 14.19 10.33 -2.75
CA ILE A 868 14.46 10.85 -1.40
C ILE A 868 15.33 12.11 -1.50
N GLU A 869 14.70 13.28 -1.46
CA GLU A 869 15.36 14.57 -1.73
C GLU A 869 16.47 14.89 -0.73
N ASP A 870 16.26 14.61 0.56
CA ASP A 870 17.19 14.93 1.65
C ASP A 870 18.19 13.80 1.97
N LEU A 871 18.39 12.84 1.04
CA LEU A 871 19.15 11.62 1.32
C LEU A 871 20.60 11.90 1.76
N GLU A 872 21.25 12.95 1.24
CA GLU A 872 22.61 13.32 1.64
C GLU A 872 22.70 13.69 3.14
N ASN A 873 21.73 14.46 3.64
CA ASN A 873 21.66 14.84 5.04
C ASN A 873 21.33 13.64 5.93
N ILE A 874 20.36 12.82 5.51
CA ILE A 874 20.02 11.56 6.17
C ILE A 874 21.24 10.61 6.28
N VAL A 875 22.01 10.43 5.21
CA VAL A 875 23.19 9.54 5.23
C VAL A 875 24.29 10.13 6.11
N VAL A 876 24.49 11.45 6.14
CA VAL A 876 25.44 12.09 7.08
C VAL A 876 25.01 11.91 8.54
N ASP A 877 23.72 12.03 8.86
CA ASP A 877 23.21 11.78 10.21
C ASP A 877 23.49 10.32 10.64
N GLN A 878 23.23 9.35 9.74
CA GLN A 878 23.47 7.92 10.00
C GLN A 878 24.97 7.57 10.10
N LEU A 879 25.84 8.19 9.28
CA LEU A 879 27.30 8.01 9.33
C LEU A 879 27.90 8.50 10.65
N LYS A 880 27.44 9.66 11.16
CA LYS A 880 27.82 10.17 12.48
C LYS A 880 27.37 9.21 13.59
N PHE A 881 26.09 8.80 13.55
CA PHE A 881 25.55 7.88 14.55
C PHE A 881 26.30 6.54 14.59
N PHE A 882 26.70 5.99 13.44
CA PHE A 882 27.54 4.79 13.36
C PHE A 882 28.93 5.04 13.98
N TYR A 883 29.59 6.14 13.62
CA TYR A 883 30.92 6.50 14.12
C TYR A 883 30.95 6.67 15.65
N GLU A 884 29.96 7.38 16.19
CA GLU A 884 29.76 7.57 17.62
C GLU A 884 29.47 6.24 18.34
N SER A 885 28.57 5.41 17.78
CA SER A 885 28.21 4.10 18.35
C SER A 885 29.36 3.09 18.34
N ASN A 886 30.28 3.16 17.37
CA ASN A 886 31.36 2.19 17.17
C ASN A 886 32.74 2.75 17.58
N LYS A 887 32.79 3.65 18.58
CA LYS A 887 34.04 4.17 19.16
C LYS A 887 35.01 4.77 18.12
N GLY A 888 34.49 5.42 17.09
CA GLY A 888 35.27 6.02 16.01
C GLY A 888 35.55 5.12 14.81
N GLN A 889 34.98 3.91 14.73
CA GLN A 889 35.03 3.12 13.49
C GLN A 889 34.03 3.64 12.45
N LYS A 890 34.47 3.76 11.19
CA LYS A 890 33.64 4.13 10.04
C LYS A 890 33.23 2.87 9.26
N PRO A 891 32.04 2.83 8.63
CA PRO A 891 31.71 1.73 7.73
C PRO A 891 32.59 1.83 6.48
N GLN A 892 33.22 0.72 6.12
CA GLN A 892 34.02 0.54 4.91
C GLN A 892 33.14 0.15 3.71
N ARG A 893 31.91 -0.29 3.98
CA ARG A 893 30.90 -0.73 3.00
C ARG A 893 29.52 -0.20 3.37
N ILE A 894 28.72 0.12 2.37
CA ILE A 894 27.31 0.52 2.53
C ILE A 894 26.45 -0.37 1.62
N ILE A 895 25.52 -1.14 2.19
CA ILE A 895 24.54 -1.94 1.42
C ILE A 895 23.17 -1.28 1.58
N PHE A 896 22.53 -0.84 0.50
CA PHE A 896 21.33 0.00 0.54
C PHE A 896 20.15 -0.69 -0.16
N PHE A 897 19.08 -0.98 0.59
CA PHE A 897 17.88 -1.66 0.10
C PHE A 897 16.67 -0.71 -0.01
N ARG A 898 16.31 -0.32 -1.24
CA ARG A 898 15.32 0.72 -1.58
C ARG A 898 13.96 0.14 -2.00
N ASP A 899 12.91 0.32 -1.19
CA ASP A 899 11.54 -0.10 -1.52
C ASP A 899 10.85 0.88 -2.49
N GLY A 900 9.73 0.46 -3.07
CA GLY A 900 8.78 1.32 -3.81
C GLY A 900 9.08 1.58 -5.29
N VAL A 901 10.35 1.64 -5.67
CA VAL A 901 10.82 2.11 -6.99
C VAL A 901 10.46 1.15 -8.13
N SER A 902 9.91 1.68 -9.23
CA SER A 902 9.60 0.93 -10.45
C SER A 902 10.70 0.99 -11.50
N ASP A 903 10.73 0.02 -12.42
CA ASP A 903 11.79 -0.18 -13.42
C ASP A 903 12.05 1.08 -14.26
N GLY A 904 10.99 1.79 -14.67
CA GLY A 904 11.06 3.07 -15.40
C GLY A 904 11.59 4.27 -14.59
N GLN A 905 11.98 4.07 -13.33
CA GLN A 905 12.58 5.07 -12.46
C GLN A 905 14.02 4.68 -12.03
N PHE A 906 14.53 3.51 -12.42
CA PHE A 906 15.83 3.00 -11.97
C PHE A 906 16.97 3.97 -12.27
N GLU A 907 17.03 4.54 -13.48
CA GLU A 907 18.05 5.53 -13.84
C GLU A 907 17.97 6.79 -12.97
N GLN A 908 16.78 7.36 -12.81
CA GLN A 908 16.55 8.58 -12.02
C GLN A 908 16.93 8.38 -10.54
N VAL A 909 16.51 7.26 -9.96
CA VAL A 909 16.83 6.90 -8.56
C VAL A 909 18.32 6.61 -8.39
N THR A 910 18.94 5.85 -9.30
CA THR A 910 20.40 5.59 -9.23
C THR A 910 21.18 6.91 -9.32
N SER A 911 20.82 7.74 -10.30
CA SER A 911 21.49 9.01 -10.57
C SER A 911 21.35 9.99 -9.40
N ALA A 912 20.20 10.05 -8.73
CA ALA A 912 20.01 10.93 -7.56
C ALA A 912 20.55 10.32 -6.25
N GLU A 913 20.09 9.11 -5.89
CA GLU A 913 20.28 8.55 -4.55
C GLU A 913 21.70 8.01 -4.34
N VAL A 914 22.35 7.43 -5.36
CA VAL A 914 23.77 6.99 -5.24
C VAL A 914 24.71 8.20 -5.17
N ARG A 915 24.43 9.29 -5.92
CA ARG A 915 25.18 10.55 -5.78
C ARG A 915 25.03 11.14 -4.38
N ALA A 916 23.82 11.13 -3.81
CA ALA A 916 23.59 11.61 -2.44
C ALA A 916 24.36 10.81 -1.37
N ILE A 917 24.44 9.47 -1.50
CA ILE A 917 25.25 8.63 -0.59
C ILE A 917 26.75 8.92 -0.76
N ARG A 918 27.24 9.06 -2.00
CA ARG A 918 28.65 9.42 -2.31
C ARG A 918 29.02 10.81 -1.77
N ALA A 919 28.15 11.81 -1.96
CA ALA A 919 28.33 13.17 -1.45
C ALA A 919 28.35 13.19 0.08
N ALA A 920 27.44 12.46 0.74
CA ALA A 920 27.40 12.36 2.20
C ALA A 920 28.71 11.81 2.79
N CYS A 921 29.31 10.80 2.15
CA CYS A 921 30.63 10.29 2.57
C CYS A 921 31.70 11.37 2.47
N LYS A 922 31.85 12.01 1.30
CA LYS A 922 32.82 13.09 1.05
C LYS A 922 32.59 14.33 1.95
N ARG A 923 31.36 14.54 2.41
CA ARG A 923 31.02 15.63 3.33
C ARG A 923 31.34 15.33 4.81
N VAL A 924 31.35 14.05 5.22
CA VAL A 924 31.82 13.61 6.54
C VAL A 924 33.35 13.61 6.62
N GLN A 925 34.04 13.28 5.53
CA GLN A 925 35.48 13.41 5.40
C GLN A 925 35.85 13.68 3.92
N ARG A 926 36.44 14.86 3.65
CA ARG A 926 36.71 15.36 2.28
C ARG A 926 37.56 14.41 1.44
N GLU A 927 38.68 13.96 2.00
CA GLU A 927 39.69 13.18 1.30
C GLU A 927 39.75 11.74 1.81
N GLY A 928 39.82 10.78 0.89
CA GLY A 928 40.07 9.36 1.19
C GLY A 928 38.92 8.54 1.79
N TYR A 929 37.76 9.11 2.10
CA TYR A 929 36.60 8.35 2.59
C TYR A 929 35.59 8.03 1.49
N GLU A 930 35.84 6.92 0.78
CA GLU A 930 34.98 6.43 -0.31
C GLU A 930 34.64 4.95 -0.10
N PRO A 931 33.69 4.61 0.81
CA PRO A 931 33.31 3.23 1.08
C PRO A 931 32.63 2.57 -0.12
N ALA A 932 32.74 1.25 -0.27
CA ALA A 932 32.12 0.52 -1.38
C ALA A 932 30.59 0.41 -1.21
N ILE A 933 29.81 0.83 -2.21
CA ILE A 933 28.35 0.87 -2.14
C ILE A 933 27.75 -0.28 -2.96
N THR A 934 26.75 -0.97 -2.42
CA THR A 934 25.85 -1.85 -3.18
C THR A 934 24.42 -1.33 -3.01
N PHE A 935 23.72 -1.04 -4.11
CA PHE A 935 22.38 -0.45 -4.11
C PHE A 935 21.40 -1.40 -4.81
N LEU A 936 20.42 -1.91 -4.05
CA LEU A 936 19.36 -2.78 -4.53
C LEU A 936 18.01 -2.10 -4.42
N VAL A 937 17.20 -2.16 -5.48
CA VAL A 937 15.75 -1.91 -5.37
C VAL A 937 15.03 -3.19 -4.93
N VAL A 938 14.07 -3.05 -4.02
CA VAL A 938 13.25 -4.10 -3.42
C VAL A 938 11.79 -3.92 -3.88
N GLN A 939 11.30 -4.78 -4.76
CA GLN A 939 9.96 -4.66 -5.33
C GLN A 939 8.99 -5.69 -4.73
N LYS A 940 8.46 -5.43 -3.53
CA LYS A 940 7.41 -6.27 -2.90
C LYS A 940 6.04 -6.21 -3.61
N ARG A 941 5.89 -5.44 -4.71
CA ARG A 941 4.61 -5.05 -5.34
C ARG A 941 4.42 -5.44 -6.83
N HIS A 942 5.04 -6.53 -7.31
CA HIS A 942 4.80 -7.10 -8.66
C HIS A 942 3.68 -8.17 -8.71
N HIS A 943 3.49 -8.81 -9.86
CA HIS A 943 2.48 -9.87 -10.10
C HIS A 943 3.03 -11.30 -10.28
N THR A 944 4.35 -11.50 -10.36
CA THR A 944 5.01 -12.81 -10.32
C THR A 944 4.58 -13.66 -9.12
N ARG A 945 4.40 -14.97 -9.35
CA ARG A 945 4.24 -16.08 -8.40
C ARG A 945 5.07 -17.27 -8.87
N LEU A 946 5.42 -18.14 -7.92
CA LEU A 946 6.12 -19.41 -8.15
C LEU A 946 5.29 -20.55 -7.54
N PHE A 947 5.27 -21.68 -8.23
CA PHE A 947 4.52 -22.88 -7.86
C PHE A 947 5.47 -24.09 -7.95
N PRO A 948 5.49 -25.02 -6.98
CA PRO A 948 6.32 -26.21 -7.13
C PRO A 948 5.76 -27.08 -8.26
N LEU A 949 6.63 -27.67 -9.09
CA LEU A 949 6.19 -28.56 -10.16
C LEU A 949 5.62 -29.87 -9.58
N ASN A 950 6.21 -30.36 -8.49
CA ASN A 950 5.74 -31.52 -7.73
C ASN A 950 5.14 -31.05 -6.37
N PRO A 951 3.87 -31.37 -6.05
CA PRO A 951 3.29 -31.05 -4.74
C PRO A 951 4.11 -31.53 -3.53
N ARG A 952 4.89 -32.61 -3.68
CA ARG A 952 5.75 -33.15 -2.61
C ARG A 952 6.93 -32.23 -2.22
N ASP A 953 7.32 -31.29 -3.08
CA ASP A 953 8.33 -30.27 -2.74
C ASP A 953 7.76 -29.12 -1.89
N SER A 954 6.44 -29.07 -1.66
CA SER A 954 5.86 -28.05 -0.78
C SER A 954 6.05 -28.39 0.69
N HIS A 955 6.30 -27.35 1.48
CA HIS A 955 6.35 -27.42 2.94
C HIS A 955 5.09 -26.83 3.61
N ASP A 956 4.05 -26.44 2.85
CA ASP A 956 2.80 -25.89 3.42
C ASP A 956 1.50 -26.43 2.80
N ARG A 957 0.41 -26.28 3.55
CA ARG A 957 -0.96 -26.72 3.18
C ARG A 957 -1.55 -26.06 1.94
N ASN A 958 -0.98 -24.95 1.46
CA ASN A 958 -1.44 -24.23 0.28
C ASN A 958 -0.71 -24.68 -0.98
N LEU A 959 0.25 -25.62 -0.85
CA LEU A 959 1.14 -26.14 -1.89
C LEU A 959 2.03 -25.05 -2.52
N ASN A 960 2.61 -24.17 -1.69
CA ASN A 960 3.60 -23.17 -2.09
C ASN A 960 5.01 -23.74 -2.25
N VAL A 961 5.89 -23.01 -2.96
CA VAL A 961 7.33 -23.27 -2.94
C VAL A 961 7.93 -22.99 -1.55
N PRO A 962 8.97 -23.71 -1.10
CA PRO A 962 9.60 -23.50 0.20
C PRO A 962 10.16 -22.09 0.44
N ALA A 963 10.25 -21.70 1.71
CA ALA A 963 11.06 -20.55 2.12
C ALA A 963 12.53 -20.79 1.73
N GLY A 964 13.16 -19.77 1.14
CA GLY A 964 14.49 -19.87 0.53
C GLY A 964 14.48 -20.09 -0.99
N THR A 965 13.31 -20.31 -1.61
CA THR A 965 13.22 -20.47 -3.09
C THR A 965 13.60 -19.17 -3.79
N CYS A 966 14.66 -19.21 -4.59
CA CYS A 966 15.25 -18.13 -5.36
C CYS A 966 15.21 -18.44 -6.87
N VAL A 967 14.93 -17.43 -7.69
CA VAL A 967 14.95 -17.47 -9.16
C VAL A 967 15.68 -16.25 -9.69
N ASP A 968 16.85 -16.49 -10.26
CA ASP A 968 17.83 -15.55 -10.83
C ASP A 968 17.92 -15.65 -12.37
N THR A 969 17.20 -16.60 -12.99
CA THR A 969 17.27 -16.89 -14.44
C THR A 969 15.90 -16.88 -15.11
N HIS A 970 15.88 -16.91 -16.46
CA HIS A 970 14.73 -17.04 -17.36
C HIS A 970 13.67 -15.91 -17.34
N ILE A 971 13.13 -15.59 -16.17
CA ILE A 971 12.12 -14.54 -15.92
C ILE A 971 12.70 -13.26 -15.32
N THR A 972 14.01 -13.26 -15.09
CA THR A 972 14.86 -12.12 -14.71
C THR A 972 15.35 -11.40 -15.96
N HIS A 973 15.99 -10.25 -15.79
CA HIS A 973 16.48 -9.46 -16.91
C HIS A 973 17.87 -9.97 -17.35
N PRO A 974 18.10 -10.30 -18.64
CA PRO A 974 19.30 -11.00 -19.09
C PRO A 974 20.63 -10.28 -18.81
N PHE A 975 20.59 -8.95 -18.65
CA PHE A 975 21.78 -8.12 -18.42
C PHE A 975 21.79 -7.39 -17.06
N MET A 976 21.00 -7.82 -16.09
CA MET A 976 21.01 -7.24 -14.74
C MET A 976 21.19 -8.32 -13.70
N GLN A 977 21.80 -7.95 -12.57
CA GLN A 977 21.75 -8.76 -11.37
C GLN A 977 20.40 -8.53 -10.68
N ASP A 978 19.36 -9.20 -11.16
CA ASP A 978 18.03 -9.20 -10.55
C ASP A 978 17.52 -10.63 -10.26
N PHE A 979 16.85 -10.81 -9.13
CA PHE A 979 16.39 -12.12 -8.66
C PHE A 979 15.08 -12.04 -7.86
N TYR A 980 14.31 -13.13 -7.85
CA TYR A 980 13.07 -13.30 -7.10
C TYR A 980 13.28 -14.26 -5.94
N LEU A 981 13.12 -13.80 -4.69
CA LEU A 981 13.28 -14.63 -3.49
C LEU A 981 11.98 -14.78 -2.70
N VAL A 982 11.53 -16.01 -2.47
CA VAL A 982 10.48 -16.39 -1.50
C VAL A 982 11.15 -16.65 -0.16
N SER A 983 11.45 -15.58 0.58
CA SER A 983 12.18 -15.68 1.86
C SER A 983 11.38 -16.25 3.04
N HIS A 984 10.07 -16.49 2.92
CA HIS A 984 9.16 -16.65 4.06
C HIS A 984 8.15 -17.80 3.88
N ALA A 985 7.77 -18.46 4.99
CA ALA A 985 6.67 -19.42 4.98
C ALA A 985 5.30 -18.71 4.96
N SER A 986 4.52 -19.03 3.95
CA SER A 986 3.20 -18.43 3.68
C SER A 986 2.11 -19.02 4.58
N ILE A 987 1.47 -18.16 5.36
CA ILE A 987 0.44 -18.57 6.33
C ILE A 987 -0.92 -18.83 5.63
N GLN A 988 -1.20 -18.04 4.59
CA GLN A 988 -2.47 -18.03 3.87
C GLN A 988 -2.22 -17.55 2.43
N GLY A 989 -2.91 -18.15 1.46
CA GLY A 989 -2.77 -17.80 0.05
C GLY A 989 -1.49 -18.33 -0.61
N VAL A 990 -1.25 -17.84 -1.83
CA VAL A 990 -0.06 -18.17 -2.62
C VAL A 990 1.12 -17.25 -2.26
N ALA A 991 2.28 -17.87 -2.05
CA ALA A 991 3.54 -17.21 -1.77
C ALA A 991 3.89 -16.19 -2.85
N LYS A 992 4.26 -14.98 -2.40
CA LYS A 992 4.74 -13.93 -3.27
C LYS A 992 6.26 -13.80 -3.08
N PRO A 993 7.10 -14.10 -4.10
CA PRO A 993 8.49 -13.70 -4.02
C PRO A 993 8.60 -12.17 -3.92
N THR A 994 9.71 -11.67 -3.42
CA THR A 994 10.09 -10.26 -3.62
C THR A 994 11.16 -10.23 -4.70
N LYS A 995 11.04 -9.32 -5.68
CA LYS A 995 12.09 -9.07 -6.66
C LYS A 995 13.12 -8.10 -6.08
N TYR A 996 14.40 -8.38 -6.32
CA TYR A 996 15.54 -7.53 -6.00
C TYR A 996 16.25 -7.18 -7.30
N CYS A 997 16.68 -5.93 -7.47
CA CYS A 997 17.40 -5.46 -8.67
C CYS A 997 18.62 -4.64 -8.21
N THR A 998 19.84 -5.13 -8.42
CA THR A 998 21.05 -4.35 -8.17
C THR A 998 21.20 -3.28 -9.25
N LEU A 999 21.20 -2.01 -8.85
CA LEU A 999 21.38 -0.87 -9.77
C LEU A 999 22.81 -0.30 -9.73
N TRP A 1000 23.52 -0.51 -8.61
CA TRP A 1000 24.91 -0.12 -8.42
C TRP A 1000 25.62 -1.13 -7.52
N ASP A 1001 26.88 -1.48 -7.84
CA ASP A 1001 27.71 -2.28 -6.95
C ASP A 1001 29.21 -2.03 -7.15
N ASP A 1002 29.86 -1.56 -6.09
CA ASP A 1002 31.32 -1.44 -5.93
C ASP A 1002 31.93 -2.58 -5.08
N ASN A 1003 31.11 -3.41 -4.42
CA ASN A 1003 31.60 -4.55 -3.62
C ASN A 1003 31.86 -5.81 -4.46
N ASP A 1004 31.42 -5.81 -5.72
CA ASP A 1004 31.53 -6.89 -6.71
C ASP A 1004 30.96 -8.23 -6.20
N MET A 1005 29.75 -8.16 -5.65
CA MET A 1005 29.06 -9.29 -5.03
C MET A 1005 28.56 -10.29 -6.09
N SER A 1006 28.87 -11.57 -5.88
CA SER A 1006 28.27 -12.65 -6.69
C SER A 1006 26.76 -12.78 -6.43
N ASN A 1007 26.04 -13.46 -7.31
CA ASN A 1007 24.63 -13.80 -7.07
C ASN A 1007 24.46 -14.59 -5.76
N ASP A 1008 25.34 -15.54 -5.45
CA ASP A 1008 25.27 -16.29 -4.19
C ASP A 1008 25.50 -15.41 -2.95
N ASP A 1009 26.44 -14.45 -2.99
CA ASP A 1009 26.69 -13.53 -1.88
C ASP A 1009 25.49 -12.61 -1.61
N ILE A 1010 24.92 -12.03 -2.67
CA ILE A 1010 23.88 -11.02 -2.55
C ILE A 1010 22.52 -11.63 -2.23
N GLU A 1011 22.23 -12.83 -2.76
CA GLU A 1011 21.07 -13.64 -2.40
C GLU A 1011 21.16 -14.13 -0.95
N GLN A 1012 22.31 -14.67 -0.54
CA GLN A 1012 22.52 -15.15 0.84
C GLN A 1012 22.39 -14.00 1.84
N LEU A 1013 23.02 -12.85 1.59
CA LEU A 1013 22.86 -11.65 2.43
C LEU A 1013 21.38 -11.26 2.53
N THR A 1014 20.69 -11.16 1.40
CA THR A 1014 19.27 -10.77 1.34
C THR A 1014 18.39 -11.75 2.13
N TYR A 1015 18.62 -13.06 1.98
CA TYR A 1015 17.87 -14.09 2.70
C TYR A 1015 18.19 -14.09 4.21
N PHE A 1016 19.45 -13.92 4.61
CA PHE A 1016 19.85 -13.87 6.01
C PHE A 1016 19.25 -12.63 6.71
N LEU A 1017 19.22 -11.47 6.04
CA LEU A 1017 18.57 -10.26 6.56
C LEU A 1017 17.05 -10.37 6.68
N CYS A 1018 16.39 -11.32 6.01
CA CYS A 1018 14.98 -11.64 6.24
C CYS A 1018 14.74 -12.33 7.60
N HIS A 1019 15.78 -12.91 8.23
CA HIS A 1019 15.70 -13.53 9.55
C HIS A 1019 16.02 -12.56 10.70
N MET A 1020 16.51 -11.35 10.40
CA MET A 1020 16.95 -10.35 11.39
C MET A 1020 15.84 -9.39 11.85
N PHE A 1021 14.58 -9.72 11.55
CA PHE A 1021 13.43 -8.89 11.93
C PHE A 1021 12.97 -9.16 13.36
N THR A 1022 13.35 -8.28 14.27
CA THR A 1022 13.10 -8.28 15.73
C THR A 1022 11.72 -8.74 16.20
N ARG A 1023 10.65 -8.54 15.43
CA ARG A 1023 9.25 -8.59 15.89
C ARG A 1023 8.65 -10.00 15.95
N CYS A 1024 9.30 -11.02 15.39
CA CYS A 1024 8.81 -12.40 15.38
C CYS A 1024 9.94 -13.41 15.10
N ASN A 1025 9.78 -14.64 15.59
CA ASN A 1025 10.69 -15.76 15.30
C ASN A 1025 10.33 -16.44 13.96
N ARG A 1026 10.23 -15.64 12.88
CA ARG A 1026 9.96 -16.09 11.50
C ARG A 1026 10.72 -15.23 10.52
N SER A 1027 11.19 -15.83 9.42
CA SER A 1027 11.69 -15.08 8.28
C SER A 1027 10.56 -14.26 7.64
N VAL A 1028 10.82 -12.97 7.39
CA VAL A 1028 9.89 -12.04 6.73
C VAL A 1028 10.09 -12.01 5.21
N SER A 1029 9.12 -11.46 4.48
CA SER A 1029 9.07 -11.49 3.01
C SER A 1029 10.09 -10.60 2.28
N TYR A 1030 10.83 -9.76 3.01
CA TYR A 1030 11.91 -8.90 2.52
C TYR A 1030 12.80 -8.42 3.69
N PRO A 1031 14.06 -8.00 3.46
CA PRO A 1031 15.04 -7.69 4.49
C PRO A 1031 14.54 -6.78 5.63
N ALA A 1032 14.95 -7.11 6.86
CA ALA A 1032 14.74 -6.31 8.06
C ALA A 1032 14.99 -4.79 7.90
N PRO A 1033 16.12 -4.30 7.32
CA PRO A 1033 16.34 -2.86 7.08
C PRO A 1033 15.20 -2.16 6.33
N THR A 1034 14.74 -2.76 5.24
CA THR A 1034 13.64 -2.23 4.41
C THR A 1034 12.30 -2.34 5.12
N TYR A 1035 12.10 -3.41 5.91
CA TYR A 1035 10.92 -3.56 6.77
C TYR A 1035 10.88 -2.50 7.87
N TYR A 1036 12.04 -2.13 8.44
CA TYR A 1036 12.17 -1.04 9.41
C TYR A 1036 11.95 0.34 8.78
N ALA A 1037 12.43 0.56 7.54
CA ALA A 1037 12.14 1.78 6.79
C ALA A 1037 10.63 1.98 6.57
N HIS A 1038 9.93 0.92 6.18
CA HIS A 1038 8.47 0.96 6.03
C HIS A 1038 7.74 1.24 7.36
N LEU A 1039 8.23 0.72 8.49
CA LEU A 1039 7.71 1.04 9.82
C LEU A 1039 8.02 2.48 10.25
N ALA A 1040 9.18 3.02 9.87
CA ALA A 1040 9.59 4.40 10.16
C ALA A 1040 8.80 5.43 9.32
N ALA A 1041 8.60 5.19 8.01
CA ALA A 1041 7.76 6.03 7.17
C ALA A 1041 6.28 6.01 7.62
N ALA A 1042 5.78 4.83 8.01
CA ALA A 1042 4.47 4.72 8.64
C ALA A 1042 4.37 5.45 9.99
N ARG A 1043 5.47 5.52 10.78
CA ARG A 1043 5.52 6.27 12.04
C ARG A 1043 5.54 7.78 11.81
N GLY A 1044 6.36 8.28 10.88
CA GLY A 1044 6.36 9.71 10.51
C GLY A 1044 4.98 10.19 10.06
N LYS A 1045 4.27 9.35 9.27
CA LYS A 1045 2.87 9.61 8.87
C LYS A 1045 1.89 9.66 10.05
N VAL A 1046 2.14 8.92 11.12
CA VAL A 1046 1.32 8.93 12.34
C VAL A 1046 1.53 10.19 13.17
N TYR A 1047 2.70 10.84 13.12
CA TYR A 1047 2.93 12.11 13.81
C TYR A 1047 2.15 13.28 13.19
N ILE A 1048 2.04 13.30 11.86
CA ILE A 1048 1.31 14.35 11.10
C ILE A 1048 -0.21 14.11 11.00
N GLU A 1049 -0.70 12.90 11.31
CA GLU A 1049 -2.13 12.57 11.20
C GLU A 1049 -3.09 13.47 12.03
N PRO A 1050 -2.72 14.03 13.20
CA PRO A 1050 -3.59 14.93 13.98
C PRO A 1050 -3.66 16.38 13.48
N GLU A 1051 -2.80 16.81 12.55
CA GLU A 1051 -2.57 18.23 12.25
C GLU A 1051 -2.59 18.54 10.75
N ASN A 1052 -2.97 19.76 10.38
CA ASN A 1052 -2.82 20.24 9.01
C ASN A 1052 -1.36 20.65 8.80
N VAL A 1053 -0.67 20.00 7.85
CA VAL A 1053 0.73 20.30 7.49
C VAL A 1053 0.78 21.38 6.42
N ASP A 1054 1.60 22.41 6.63
CA ASP A 1054 1.89 23.41 5.61
C ASP A 1054 2.86 22.86 4.53
N LEU A 1055 2.32 22.58 3.35
CA LEU A 1055 3.11 22.13 2.19
C LEU A 1055 4.10 23.17 1.66
N GLN A 1056 3.96 24.46 2.00
CA GLN A 1056 4.88 25.50 1.54
C GLN A 1056 6.19 25.51 2.33
N ASN A 1057 6.24 24.93 3.53
CA ASN A 1057 7.43 24.93 4.38
C ASN A 1057 7.62 23.61 5.14
N LEU A 1058 7.74 22.50 4.38
CA LEU A 1058 7.90 21.14 4.92
C LEU A 1058 9.08 20.99 5.91
N ASN A 1059 10.13 21.79 5.79
CA ASN A 1059 11.26 21.78 6.73
C ASN A 1059 10.88 22.35 8.10
N ARG A 1060 10.15 23.48 8.15
CA ARG A 1060 9.60 24.04 9.39
C ARG A 1060 8.59 23.08 10.02
N GLU A 1061 7.77 22.43 9.19
CA GLU A 1061 6.79 21.45 9.66
C GLU A 1061 7.48 20.20 10.22
N TYR A 1062 8.52 19.68 9.57
CA TYR A 1062 9.31 18.55 10.09
C TYR A 1062 9.90 18.85 11.47
N GLU A 1063 10.44 20.05 11.71
CA GLU A 1063 10.99 20.43 13.02
C GLU A 1063 9.91 20.51 14.13
N ARG A 1064 8.63 20.77 13.81
CA ARG A 1064 7.50 20.63 14.78
C ARG A 1064 7.28 19.18 15.21
N PHE A 1065 7.58 18.22 14.34
CA PHE A 1065 7.38 16.78 14.56
C PHE A 1065 8.70 16.05 14.88
N LYS A 1066 9.74 16.78 15.30
CA LYS A 1066 11.03 16.22 15.67
C LYS A 1066 10.90 15.32 16.91
N ILE A 1067 11.44 14.12 16.82
CA ILE A 1067 11.43 13.14 17.92
C ILE A 1067 12.32 13.67 19.05
N GLN A 1068 11.90 13.46 20.30
CA GLN A 1068 12.69 13.86 21.47
C GLN A 1068 14.05 13.16 21.48
N ASP A 1069 15.12 13.91 21.72
CA ASP A 1069 16.52 13.44 21.72
C ASP A 1069 16.74 12.24 22.68
N SER A 1070 16.04 12.22 23.81
CA SER A 1070 16.05 11.10 24.78
C SER A 1070 15.53 9.78 24.19
N ILE A 1071 14.64 9.84 23.21
CA ILE A 1071 14.14 8.70 22.46
C ILE A 1071 15.02 8.44 21.24
N GLN A 1072 15.29 9.46 20.41
CA GLN A 1072 16.02 9.26 19.14
C GLN A 1072 17.45 8.78 19.35
N LYS A 1073 18.20 9.37 20.30
CA LYS A 1073 19.61 9.02 20.57
C LYS A 1073 19.74 7.95 21.64
N GLY A 1074 18.90 8.01 22.68
CA GLY A 1074 18.93 7.06 23.79
C GLY A 1074 18.35 5.69 23.46
N LEU A 1075 17.32 5.63 22.60
CA LEU A 1075 16.54 4.43 22.31
C LEU A 1075 16.24 4.31 20.79
N PRO A 1076 17.25 4.30 19.90
CA PRO A 1076 17.06 4.36 18.44
C PRO A 1076 16.08 3.32 17.86
N MET A 1077 15.89 2.18 18.54
CA MET A 1077 14.93 1.13 18.18
C MET A 1077 13.48 1.36 18.66
N PHE A 1078 13.15 2.52 19.23
CA PHE A 1078 11.83 2.86 19.80
C PHE A 1078 10.63 2.63 18.85
N PHE A 1079 10.88 2.68 17.54
CA PHE A 1079 9.87 2.66 16.49
C PHE A 1079 9.22 1.27 16.27
N VAL A 1080 9.87 0.20 16.72
CA VAL A 1080 9.53 -1.21 16.43
C VAL A 1080 8.11 -1.65 16.84
#